data_AF-A0A0P9DEQ5-F1
#
_entry.id   AF-A0A0P9DEQ5-F1
#
_cell.length_a   1.000
_cell.length_b   1.000
_cell.length_c   1.000
_cell.angle_alpha   90.00
_cell.angle_beta   90.00
_cell.angle_gamma   90.00
#
_symmetry.space_group_name_H-M   'P 1'
#
loop_
_entity.id
_entity.type
_entity.pdbx_description
1 polymer ?
#
loop_
_entity_poly.entity_id
_entity_poly.type
_entity_poly.pdbx_seq_one_letter_code
_entity_poly.pdbx_strand_id
1 'polypeptide(L)'
;SRDSFIKNTAAGLVFWLVPYGLSLLLLPYVFYKGITTRAWPMILSWSALFFLGTGGTTPYPKMLLGGAFDVLTLDRFTFWATITQLPLLGEFVVSMRHGRLARYTREQFGDITWRLAQITLIVSYLLVSIFVANLTKFRKFQPDPINFQPIVTFLEKDQHSRWRYLTLGFGDQMAWLSAQTTASSVDGNYHSARRLPEMTSTPVERLEGAKYSGVPGIGSLQQFIAVPDKYNLKFIFSNDQFYDPLLFFSGWHRLQRLENGIMVWEREDIPPMPEVLPRKEIPYYQRVMWGIVPMSAIVSALIAFASPVWAPYFLWLLNLDEEGTGLSTGHQVRGRVWRLLGYWFMFVWQRISGFGRRAWLMSRIANVWRAIDGRLLRWSQLPVSDDTPPVRWQVWLDWARQLPRPRPATPTAQHIRLALLVLIVLTAGASAVNWYTNQLRTPAAVVQAYYDDLDFRRFTSAYARLDPATRPAYDQYLIDLSVTGGMVASYGKLNNVKVDTLAAEPERVELAAHTDWVTSLSTYQTTQNLTLMLHDGQWVIEPDAVDITVPPEQFFRRAEIGYVSTGRRRVTTKPTEFGDILDRPELQVLSSHLVKHNGRYSVVGELLNTSSDPSDVTVTAFLRDADGKELIRYNAQEAMVHKLLPKEVTPFRVDFEGVAGAVLSDTLDLKNFKPGAYTPPVLTRPIASFDAYAKGVVTQHDLDRNLSLQNMQITRNADGSAHLTGQLLNTGTAEATIPHVFLTYYDAENQVVWVDHIYIRDAVRPQRMQPIDILLTPASDVEQIGHPGALFANKIQPDVDAQTAWRERLPLPPGMGFASLRVSVNSFEGTSL
;
A
#
# COMPACT_ATOMS: atom_id res chain seq x y z
N SER A 1 10.29 -2.95 4.13
CA SER A 1 9.45 -2.01 4.90
C SER A 1 10.27 -0.83 5.41
N ARG A 2 9.66 0.37 5.35
CA ARG A 2 10.23 1.63 5.87
C ARG A 2 9.75 1.97 7.28
N ASP A 3 8.84 1.16 7.82
CA ASP A 3 8.23 1.44 9.12
C ASP A 3 9.25 1.36 10.24
N SER A 4 8.92 2.00 11.36
CA SER A 4 9.60 1.72 12.62
C SER A 4 9.08 0.39 13.16
N PHE A 5 9.95 -0.60 13.27
CA PHE A 5 9.60 -1.93 13.79
C PHE A 5 9.22 -1.93 15.27
N ILE A 6 9.47 -0.82 15.97
CA ILE A 6 9.06 -0.61 17.36
C ILE A 6 7.61 -0.12 17.43
N LYS A 7 7.19 0.75 16.50
CA LYS A 7 5.80 1.25 16.44
C LYS A 7 4.88 0.25 15.74
N ASN A 8 5.31 -0.25 14.58
CA ASN A 8 4.61 -1.29 13.83
C ASN A 8 5.30 -2.64 14.07
N THR A 9 4.96 -3.28 15.18
CA THR A 9 5.52 -4.57 15.58
C THR A 9 5.18 -5.68 14.58
N ALA A 10 4.03 -5.59 13.91
CA ALA A 10 3.64 -6.52 12.85
C ALA A 10 4.57 -6.45 11.64
N ALA A 11 4.93 -5.25 11.18
CA ALA A 11 5.93 -5.07 10.13
C ALA A 11 7.31 -5.59 10.56
N GLY A 12 7.71 -5.34 11.81
CA GLY A 12 8.95 -5.90 12.37
C GLY A 12 8.96 -7.42 12.39
N LEU A 13 7.83 -8.06 12.70
CA LEU A 13 7.71 -9.52 12.67
C LEU A 13 7.95 -10.07 11.26
N VAL A 14 7.27 -9.50 10.25
CA VAL A 14 7.29 -10.02 8.87
C VAL A 14 8.59 -9.69 8.14
N PHE A 15 9.08 -8.45 8.25
CA PHE A 15 10.21 -7.98 7.43
C PHE A 15 11.57 -8.09 8.12
N TRP A 16 11.61 -8.44 9.41
CA TRP A 16 12.84 -8.54 10.19
C TRP A 16 12.94 -9.86 10.96
N LEU A 17 12.00 -10.14 11.87
CA LEU A 17 12.08 -11.32 12.74
C LEU A 17 12.00 -12.64 11.95
N VAL A 18 11.00 -12.79 11.07
CA VAL A 18 10.79 -14.01 10.28
C VAL A 18 11.96 -14.29 9.32
N PRO A 19 12.49 -13.31 8.55
CA PRO A 19 13.64 -13.53 7.67
C PRO A 19 14.90 -14.01 8.39
N TYR A 20 15.23 -13.46 9.57
CA TYR A 20 16.38 -13.94 10.32
C TYR A 20 16.08 -15.23 11.10
N GLY A 21 14.87 -15.39 11.64
CA GLY A 21 14.47 -16.55 12.43
C GLY A 21 15.48 -16.89 13.53
N LEU A 22 15.94 -18.15 13.56
CA LEU A 22 16.92 -18.63 14.54
C LEU A 22 18.32 -18.04 14.38
N SER A 23 18.65 -17.44 13.23
CA SER A 23 19.96 -16.81 13.05
C SER A 23 20.15 -15.58 13.95
N LEU A 24 19.06 -14.94 14.42
CA LEU A 24 19.12 -13.83 15.39
C LEU A 24 19.84 -14.24 16.68
N LEU A 25 19.60 -15.45 17.16
CA LEU A 25 20.23 -15.98 18.38
C LEU A 25 21.73 -16.23 18.19
N LEU A 26 22.16 -16.40 16.93
CA LEU A 26 23.54 -16.69 16.56
C LEU A 26 24.31 -15.42 16.14
N LEU A 27 23.66 -14.26 16.08
CA LEU A 27 24.32 -13.00 15.72
C LEU A 27 25.54 -12.66 16.59
N PRO A 28 25.54 -12.86 17.93
CA PRO A 28 26.73 -12.61 18.73
C PRO A 28 27.92 -13.45 18.28
N TYR A 29 27.69 -14.71 17.86
CA TYR A 29 28.74 -15.57 17.32
C TYR A 29 29.20 -15.10 15.94
N VAL A 30 28.26 -14.73 15.07
CA VAL A 30 28.54 -14.19 13.72
C VAL A 30 29.41 -12.93 13.83
N PHE A 31 29.04 -11.98 14.69
CA PHE A 31 29.82 -10.79 14.97
C PHE A 31 31.20 -11.12 15.55
N TYR A 32 31.25 -11.97 16.58
CA TYR A 32 32.51 -12.36 17.22
C TYR A 32 33.46 -13.00 16.20
N LYS A 33 33.02 -14.03 15.47
CA LYS A 33 33.87 -14.73 14.49
C LYS A 33 34.21 -13.83 13.29
N GLY A 34 33.27 -13.00 12.85
CA GLY A 34 33.48 -12.05 11.76
C GLY A 34 34.52 -10.99 12.07
N ILE A 35 34.51 -10.42 13.28
CA ILE A 35 35.48 -9.39 13.71
C ILE A 35 36.83 -10.00 14.08
N THR A 36 36.84 -11.22 14.64
CA THR A 36 38.06 -11.87 15.14
C THR A 36 38.89 -12.53 14.03
N THR A 37 38.29 -12.87 12.89
CA THR A 37 38.97 -13.56 11.78
C THR A 37 39.27 -12.62 10.60
N ARG A 38 39.94 -13.14 9.56
CA ARG A 38 40.15 -12.42 8.29
C ARG A 38 38.84 -12.10 7.55
N ALA A 39 37.69 -12.57 8.03
CA ALA A 39 36.37 -12.27 7.50
C ALA A 39 35.84 -10.86 7.87
N TRP A 40 36.68 -9.98 8.43
CA TRP A 40 36.27 -8.62 8.80
C TRP A 40 35.66 -7.77 7.64
N PRO A 41 36.04 -7.93 6.35
CA PRO A 41 35.34 -7.22 5.28
C PRO A 41 33.91 -7.74 5.08
N MET A 42 33.71 -9.04 5.29
CA MET A 42 32.40 -9.68 5.18
C MET A 42 31.48 -9.27 6.32
N ILE A 43 31.99 -9.19 7.56
CA ILE A 43 31.17 -8.68 8.68
C ILE A 43 30.85 -7.20 8.54
N LEU A 44 31.73 -6.40 7.94
CA LEU A 44 31.46 -4.98 7.65
C LEU A 44 30.34 -4.85 6.62
N SER A 45 30.42 -5.61 5.51
CA SER A 45 29.35 -5.67 4.51
C SER A 45 28.02 -6.15 5.12
N TRP A 46 28.06 -7.22 5.91
CA TRP A 46 26.87 -7.72 6.60
C TRP A 46 26.32 -6.69 7.61
N SER A 47 27.17 -6.00 8.36
CA SER A 47 26.74 -4.97 9.32
C SER A 47 26.07 -3.79 8.62
N ALA A 48 26.57 -3.39 7.45
CA ALA A 48 25.93 -2.36 6.62
C ALA A 48 24.56 -2.81 6.10
N LEU A 49 24.45 -4.05 5.61
CA LEU A 49 23.17 -4.63 5.15
C LEU A 49 22.17 -4.79 6.29
N PHE A 50 22.61 -5.32 7.43
CA PHE A 50 21.82 -5.43 8.65
C PHE A 50 21.32 -4.05 9.08
N PHE A 51 22.21 -3.07 9.19
CA PHE A 51 21.85 -1.70 9.57
C PHE A 51 20.81 -1.07 8.64
N LEU A 52 21.01 -1.16 7.31
CA LEU A 52 20.07 -0.64 6.32
C LEU A 52 18.72 -1.37 6.35
N GLY A 53 18.73 -2.66 6.66
CA GLY A 53 17.51 -3.46 6.79
C GLY A 53 16.68 -3.12 8.04
N THR A 54 17.23 -2.40 9.04
CA THR A 54 16.45 -1.91 10.20
C THR A 54 15.40 -0.86 9.83
N GLY A 55 15.40 -0.37 8.59
CA GLY A 55 14.34 0.47 8.06
C GLY A 55 14.26 1.84 8.74
N GLY A 56 13.04 2.28 9.04
CA GLY A 56 12.76 3.52 9.77
C GLY A 56 12.86 3.38 11.29
N THR A 57 13.34 2.24 11.80
CA THR A 57 13.55 2.04 13.25
C THR A 57 14.61 2.97 13.80
N THR A 58 15.64 3.28 12.99
CA THR A 58 16.65 4.29 13.29
C THR A 58 16.60 5.42 12.26
N PRO A 59 16.98 6.67 12.60
CA PRO A 59 16.93 7.79 11.65
C PRO A 59 18.06 7.75 10.60
N TYR A 60 19.12 6.99 10.88
CA TYR A 60 20.36 7.02 10.10
C TYR A 60 20.27 6.40 8.69
N PRO A 61 19.55 5.27 8.44
CA PRO A 61 19.34 4.78 7.09
C PRO A 61 18.70 5.82 6.17
N LYS A 62 17.76 6.62 6.69
CA LYS A 62 17.15 7.74 5.96
C LYS A 62 18.16 8.86 5.67
N MET A 63 19.02 9.20 6.62
CA MET A 63 20.08 10.19 6.41
C MET A 63 21.11 9.75 5.36
N LEU A 64 21.46 8.46 5.33
CA LEU A 64 22.45 7.92 4.38
C LEU A 64 21.90 7.81 2.95
N LEU A 65 20.64 7.39 2.81
CA LEU A 65 20.02 7.15 1.50
C LEU A 65 19.32 8.39 0.91
N GLY A 66 19.01 9.40 1.73
CA GLY A 66 18.26 10.59 1.28
C GLY A 66 16.93 10.20 0.64
N GLY A 67 16.58 10.81 -0.50
CA GLY A 67 15.33 10.51 -1.22
C GLY A 67 15.22 9.07 -1.76
N ALA A 68 16.33 8.31 -1.86
CA ALA A 68 16.26 6.90 -2.21
C ALA A 68 15.64 6.04 -1.09
N PHE A 69 15.62 6.52 0.15
CA PHE A 69 14.95 5.84 1.26
C PHE A 69 13.44 5.67 0.99
N ASP A 70 12.82 6.66 0.38
CA ASP A 70 11.36 6.68 0.17
C ASP A 70 10.93 5.73 -0.99
N VAL A 71 11.87 5.39 -1.88
CA VAL A 71 11.64 4.57 -3.09
C VAL A 71 12.14 3.12 -2.95
N LEU A 72 13.14 2.86 -2.11
CA LEU A 72 13.76 1.53 -1.98
C LEU A 72 13.01 0.60 -1.02
N THR A 73 12.90 -0.67 -1.42
CA THR A 73 12.42 -1.76 -0.55
C THR A 73 13.55 -2.26 0.36
N LEU A 74 13.56 -1.75 1.60
CA LEU A 74 14.65 -1.98 2.56
C LEU A 74 14.76 -3.44 3.06
N ASP A 75 13.67 -4.21 2.93
CA ASP A 75 13.61 -5.66 3.18
C ASP A 75 14.59 -6.46 2.30
N ARG A 76 14.96 -5.94 1.12
CA ARG A 76 16.02 -6.53 0.30
C ARG A 76 17.37 -6.54 1.02
N PHE A 77 17.65 -5.53 1.84
CA PHE A 77 18.89 -5.51 2.64
C PHE A 77 18.86 -6.57 3.75
N THR A 78 17.70 -6.78 4.39
CA THR A 78 17.50 -7.89 5.33
C THR A 78 17.73 -9.24 4.65
N PHE A 79 17.17 -9.45 3.46
CA PHE A 79 17.36 -10.68 2.68
C PHE A 79 18.83 -10.90 2.30
N TRP A 80 19.54 -9.86 1.84
CA TRP A 80 20.96 -10.00 1.52
C TRP A 80 21.80 -10.22 2.79
N ALA A 81 21.47 -9.58 3.91
CA ALA A 81 22.13 -9.81 5.18
C ALA A 81 21.98 -11.27 5.64
N THR A 82 20.80 -11.88 5.49
CA THR A 82 20.60 -13.28 5.87
C THR A 82 21.41 -14.25 5.01
N ILE A 83 21.63 -13.92 3.74
CA ILE A 83 22.50 -14.71 2.85
C ILE A 83 23.98 -14.53 3.20
N THR A 84 24.45 -13.31 3.40
CA THR A 84 25.89 -13.05 3.62
C THR A 84 26.40 -13.60 4.95
N GLN A 85 25.54 -13.85 5.94
CA GLN A 85 25.93 -14.51 7.19
C GLN A 85 26.05 -16.03 7.09
N LEU A 86 25.50 -16.69 6.05
CA LEU A 86 25.47 -18.15 5.93
C LEU A 86 26.85 -18.82 6.09
N PRO A 87 27.96 -18.30 5.52
CA PRO A 87 29.28 -18.89 5.74
C PRO A 87 29.71 -18.89 7.21
N LEU A 88 29.38 -17.83 7.97
CA LEU A 88 29.68 -17.73 9.40
C LEU A 88 28.79 -18.65 10.24
N LEU A 89 27.54 -18.86 9.81
CA LEU A 89 26.66 -19.87 10.39
C LEU A 89 27.16 -21.30 10.08
N GLY A 90 27.72 -21.55 8.90
CA GLY A 90 28.39 -22.80 8.57
C GLY A 90 29.58 -23.06 9.49
N GLU A 91 30.42 -22.04 9.72
CA GLU A 91 31.52 -22.11 10.67
C GLU A 91 31.05 -22.31 12.13
N PHE A 92 29.87 -21.79 12.51
CA PHE A 92 29.25 -22.12 13.80
C PHE A 92 28.94 -23.61 13.91
N VAL A 93 28.36 -24.21 12.87
CA VAL A 93 28.07 -25.66 12.83
C VAL A 93 29.37 -26.47 12.91
N VAL A 94 30.42 -26.09 12.17
CA VAL A 94 31.74 -26.74 12.25
C VAL A 94 32.34 -26.60 13.66
N SER A 95 32.26 -25.40 14.25
CA SER A 95 32.76 -25.13 15.59
C SER A 95 31.99 -25.91 16.67
N MET A 96 30.67 -26.05 16.51
CA MET A 96 29.82 -26.87 17.37
C MET A 96 30.11 -28.37 17.20
N ARG A 97 30.46 -28.85 16.00
CA ARG A 97 30.69 -30.29 15.75
C ARG A 97 32.09 -30.76 16.12
N HIS A 98 33.13 -30.00 15.76
CA HIS A 98 34.53 -30.40 15.94
C HIS A 98 35.46 -29.32 16.52
N GLY A 99 35.01 -28.06 16.56
CA GLY A 99 35.88 -26.94 16.94
C GLY A 99 35.89 -26.61 18.44
N ARG A 100 36.20 -25.34 18.75
CA ARG A 100 36.37 -24.86 20.13
C ARG A 100 35.06 -24.91 20.93
N LEU A 101 33.93 -24.64 20.29
CA LEU A 101 32.61 -24.76 20.94
C LEU A 101 32.28 -26.22 21.30
N ALA A 102 32.63 -27.18 20.43
CA ALA A 102 32.48 -28.61 20.72
C ALA A 102 33.28 -29.01 21.96
N ARG A 103 34.54 -28.58 22.04
CA ARG A 103 35.41 -28.87 23.19
C ARG A 103 34.88 -28.26 24.48
N TYR A 104 34.53 -26.97 24.44
CA TYR A 104 33.98 -26.26 25.61
C TYR A 104 32.69 -26.89 26.12
N THR A 105 31.75 -27.20 25.21
CA THR A 105 30.46 -27.79 25.59
C THR A 105 30.63 -29.20 26.17
N ARG A 106 31.53 -30.01 25.61
CA ARG A 106 31.86 -31.34 26.16
C ARG A 106 32.56 -31.27 27.52
N GLU A 107 33.54 -30.38 27.69
CA GLU A 107 34.28 -30.21 28.95
C GLU A 107 33.39 -29.69 30.09
N GLN A 108 32.43 -28.82 29.78
CA GLN A 108 31.59 -28.15 30.78
C GLN A 108 30.25 -28.83 31.04
N PHE A 109 29.65 -29.49 30.05
CA PHE A 109 28.30 -30.06 30.12
C PHE A 109 28.24 -31.55 29.77
N GLY A 110 29.30 -32.13 29.20
CA GLY A 110 29.38 -33.55 28.85
C GLY A 110 29.02 -33.85 27.39
N ASP A 111 29.19 -35.12 26.99
CA ASP A 111 28.95 -35.55 25.60
C ASP A 111 27.46 -35.64 25.24
N ILE A 112 26.61 -35.99 26.21
CA ILE A 112 25.16 -36.14 26.01
C ILE A 112 24.54 -34.78 25.67
N THR A 113 24.89 -33.73 26.42
CA THR A 113 24.37 -32.37 26.20
C THR A 113 24.84 -31.79 24.89
N TRP A 114 26.09 -32.05 24.51
CA TRP A 114 26.66 -31.63 23.24
C TRP A 114 25.91 -32.25 22.04
N ARG A 115 25.53 -33.53 22.12
CA ARG A 115 24.69 -34.20 21.10
C ARG A 115 23.26 -33.67 21.11
N LEU A 116 22.65 -33.53 22.28
CA LEU A 116 21.29 -32.99 22.42
C LEU A 116 21.19 -31.56 21.88
N ALA A 117 22.20 -30.71 22.11
CA ALA A 117 22.24 -29.35 21.58
C ALA A 117 22.24 -29.33 20.05
N GLN A 118 23.01 -30.21 19.40
CA GLN A 118 23.02 -30.35 17.93
C GLN A 118 21.68 -30.85 17.40
N ILE A 119 21.11 -31.90 18.02
CA ILE A 119 19.80 -32.43 17.61
C ILE A 119 18.73 -31.36 17.76
N THR A 120 18.73 -30.63 18.88
CA THR A 120 17.79 -29.54 19.15
C THR A 120 17.92 -28.41 18.13
N LEU A 121 19.15 -28.04 17.75
CA LEU A 121 19.40 -27.05 16.70
C LEU A 121 18.83 -27.51 15.35
N ILE A 122 19.06 -28.77 14.97
CA ILE A 122 18.56 -29.34 13.71
C ILE A 122 17.04 -29.38 13.71
N VAL A 123 16.43 -29.92 14.77
CA VAL A 123 14.97 -30.04 14.91
C VAL A 123 14.32 -28.66 14.93
N SER A 124 14.85 -27.70 15.70
CA SER A 124 14.32 -26.33 15.74
C SER A 124 14.42 -25.64 14.39
N TYR A 125 15.54 -25.77 13.67
CA TYR A 125 15.68 -25.20 12.33
C TYR A 125 14.70 -25.81 11.33
N LEU A 126 14.49 -27.13 11.40
CA LEU A 126 13.51 -27.82 10.57
C LEU A 126 12.08 -27.38 10.90
N LEU A 127 11.72 -27.30 12.18
CA LEU A 127 10.40 -26.82 12.62
C LEU A 127 10.14 -25.38 12.19
N VAL A 128 11.11 -24.47 12.38
CA VAL A 128 10.99 -23.07 11.94
C VAL A 128 10.89 -22.99 10.42
N SER A 129 11.66 -23.79 9.67
CA SER A 129 11.58 -23.82 8.20
C SER A 129 10.22 -24.32 7.71
N ILE A 130 9.68 -25.39 8.31
CA ILE A 130 8.33 -25.89 8.02
C ILE A 130 7.27 -24.84 8.37
N PHE A 131 7.40 -24.20 9.53
CA PHE A 131 6.48 -23.14 9.97
C PHE A 131 6.48 -21.97 9.00
N VAL A 132 7.66 -21.42 8.66
CA VAL A 132 7.81 -20.30 7.71
C VAL A 132 7.28 -20.69 6.33
N ALA A 133 7.57 -21.90 5.84
CA ALA A 133 7.06 -22.39 4.56
C ALA A 133 5.54 -22.55 4.52
N ASN A 134 4.89 -22.80 5.67
CA ASN A 134 3.44 -22.90 5.77
C ASN A 134 2.79 -21.63 6.35
N LEU A 135 3.55 -20.57 6.62
CA LEU A 135 3.04 -19.34 7.25
C LEU A 135 1.91 -18.73 6.43
N THR A 136 2.01 -18.80 5.10
CA THR A 136 0.99 -18.32 4.16
C THR A 136 -0.33 -19.08 4.21
N LYS A 137 -0.33 -20.33 4.71
CA LYS A 137 -1.54 -21.13 4.94
C LYS A 137 -2.24 -20.72 6.23
N PHE A 138 -1.47 -20.39 7.26
CA PHE A 138 -2.02 -19.92 8.54
C PHE A 138 -2.48 -18.46 8.45
N ARG A 139 -1.80 -17.64 7.64
CA ARG A 139 -2.13 -16.24 7.40
C ARG A 139 -1.97 -15.93 5.92
N LYS A 140 -3.09 -15.80 5.21
CA LYS A 140 -3.10 -15.36 3.80
C LYS A 140 -2.60 -13.91 3.73
N PHE A 141 -1.47 -13.69 3.04
CA PHE A 141 -0.93 -12.35 2.78
C PHE A 141 -1.34 -11.80 1.41
N GLN A 142 -1.88 -12.65 0.55
CA GLN A 142 -2.27 -12.32 -0.82
C GLN A 142 -3.73 -12.74 -1.06
N PRO A 143 -4.45 -12.04 -1.95
CA PRO A 143 -5.78 -12.45 -2.38
C PRO A 143 -5.78 -13.85 -3.00
N ASP A 144 -6.96 -14.47 -3.06
CA ASP A 144 -7.11 -15.77 -3.71
C ASP A 144 -6.71 -15.70 -5.20
N PRO A 145 -6.16 -16.78 -5.78
CA PRO A 145 -5.71 -16.78 -7.18
C PRO A 145 -6.84 -16.41 -8.15
N ILE A 146 -6.55 -15.47 -9.05
CA ILE A 146 -7.50 -14.93 -10.03
C ILE A 146 -7.25 -15.58 -11.41
N ASN A 147 -8.33 -15.98 -12.09
CA ASN A 147 -8.25 -16.32 -13.50
C ASN A 147 -8.25 -15.04 -14.36
N PHE A 148 -7.14 -14.74 -15.03
CA PHE A 148 -7.01 -13.51 -15.83
C PHE A 148 -7.62 -13.59 -17.22
N GLN A 149 -7.95 -14.77 -17.74
CA GLN A 149 -8.39 -14.93 -19.12
C GLN A 149 -9.57 -14.02 -19.49
N PRO A 150 -10.62 -13.86 -18.67
CA PRO A 150 -11.71 -12.93 -18.96
C PRO A 150 -11.25 -11.47 -19.07
N ILE A 151 -10.28 -11.05 -18.25
CA ILE A 151 -9.72 -9.69 -18.26
C ILE A 151 -8.91 -9.45 -19.53
N VAL A 152 -8.04 -10.41 -19.88
CA VAL A 152 -7.20 -10.34 -21.09
C VAL A 152 -8.09 -10.28 -22.33
N THR A 153 -9.09 -11.15 -22.42
CA THR A 153 -10.07 -11.15 -23.51
C THR A 153 -10.86 -9.84 -23.56
N PHE A 154 -11.25 -9.26 -22.42
CA PHE A 154 -11.88 -7.94 -22.37
C PHE A 154 -10.97 -6.83 -22.92
N LEU A 155 -9.68 -6.84 -22.57
CA LEU A 155 -8.71 -5.84 -23.01
C LEU A 155 -8.34 -5.98 -24.50
N GLU A 156 -8.36 -7.20 -25.03
CA GLU A 156 -8.12 -7.47 -26.46
C GLU A 156 -9.33 -7.11 -27.32
N LYS A 157 -10.54 -7.30 -26.78
CA LYS A 157 -11.79 -6.96 -27.46
C LYS A 157 -11.91 -5.44 -27.65
N ASP A 158 -12.50 -5.05 -28.78
CA ASP A 158 -12.83 -3.65 -29.11
C ASP A 158 -11.67 -2.64 -28.97
N GLN A 159 -10.42 -3.11 -29.10
CA GLN A 159 -9.19 -2.32 -28.94
C GLN A 159 -9.06 -1.63 -27.57
N HIS A 160 -9.62 -2.21 -26.50
CA HIS A 160 -9.52 -1.66 -25.15
C HIS A 160 -8.07 -1.51 -24.66
N SER A 161 -7.12 -2.25 -25.24
CA SER A 161 -5.68 -2.12 -25.03
C SER A 161 -5.08 -0.75 -25.37
N ARG A 162 -5.80 0.10 -26.10
CA ARG A 162 -5.40 1.49 -26.42
C ARG A 162 -5.46 2.44 -25.22
N TRP A 163 -6.18 2.07 -24.17
CA TRP A 163 -6.26 2.83 -22.92
C TRP A 163 -5.46 2.13 -21.83
N ARG A 164 -5.14 2.90 -20.77
CA ARG A 164 -4.58 2.31 -19.57
C ARG A 164 -5.66 1.72 -18.69
N TYR A 165 -5.26 0.69 -17.94
CA TYR A 165 -6.07 0.12 -16.89
C TYR A 165 -5.39 0.23 -15.52
N LEU A 166 -6.18 0.11 -14.46
CA LEU A 166 -5.74 -0.03 -13.08
C LEU A 166 -6.40 -1.27 -12.46
N THR A 167 -5.70 -1.97 -11.58
CA THR A 167 -6.22 -3.11 -10.81
C THR A 167 -6.32 -2.73 -9.35
N LEU A 168 -7.41 -3.11 -8.67
CA LEU A 168 -7.63 -2.88 -7.24
C LEU A 168 -7.95 -4.20 -6.54
N GLY A 169 -7.20 -4.55 -5.48
CA GLY A 169 -7.40 -5.79 -4.72
C GLY A 169 -6.85 -7.07 -5.38
N PHE A 170 -5.82 -6.95 -6.22
CA PHE A 170 -5.20 -8.08 -6.92
C PHE A 170 -3.97 -8.62 -6.18
N GLY A 171 -3.30 -7.82 -5.35
CA GLY A 171 -2.02 -8.19 -4.76
C GLY A 171 -0.91 -8.31 -5.81
N ASP A 172 0.03 -9.23 -5.59
CA ASP A 172 1.15 -9.52 -6.51
C ASP A 172 0.69 -9.99 -7.89
N GLN A 173 -0.56 -10.46 -7.98
CA GLN A 173 -1.19 -11.01 -9.17
C GLN A 173 -1.33 -9.98 -10.31
N MET A 174 -1.32 -8.69 -10.02
CA MET A 174 -1.30 -7.63 -11.05
C MET A 174 -0.12 -7.78 -12.03
N ALA A 175 1.03 -8.27 -11.54
CA ALA A 175 2.22 -8.45 -12.36
C ALA A 175 2.04 -9.57 -13.39
N TRP A 176 1.31 -10.62 -13.01
CA TRP A 176 0.98 -11.73 -13.89
C TRP A 176 -0.01 -11.29 -14.98
N LEU A 177 -1.03 -10.49 -14.63
CA LEU A 177 -1.91 -9.87 -15.61
C LEU A 177 -1.12 -9.00 -16.60
N SER A 178 -0.24 -8.12 -16.11
CA SER A 178 0.58 -7.25 -16.96
C SER A 178 1.54 -8.02 -17.88
N ALA A 179 1.90 -9.26 -17.55
CA ALA A 179 2.74 -10.10 -18.40
C ALA A 179 1.94 -10.81 -19.52
N GLN A 180 0.62 -10.92 -19.37
CA GLN A 180 -0.27 -11.60 -20.31
C GLN A 180 -1.02 -10.64 -21.25
N THR A 181 -0.88 -9.33 -21.08
CA THR A 181 -1.53 -8.32 -21.93
C THR A 181 -0.53 -7.30 -22.48
N THR A 182 -0.86 -6.73 -23.63
CA THR A 182 -0.11 -5.60 -24.22
C THR A 182 -0.62 -4.24 -23.74
N ALA A 183 -1.79 -4.20 -23.09
CA ALA A 183 -2.33 -2.98 -22.50
C ALA A 183 -1.41 -2.47 -21.38
N SER A 184 -1.15 -1.17 -21.34
CA SER A 184 -0.29 -0.60 -20.30
C SER A 184 -1.09 -0.24 -19.03
N SER A 185 -0.51 -0.44 -17.85
CA SER A 185 -1.11 -0.02 -16.59
C SER A 185 -0.47 1.27 -16.05
N VAL A 186 -1.23 2.01 -15.25
CA VAL A 186 -0.73 3.18 -14.51
C VAL A 186 0.13 2.75 -13.31
N ASP A 187 -0.20 1.62 -12.69
CA ASP A 187 0.58 1.05 -11.59
C ASP A 187 1.45 -0.12 -12.07
N GLY A 188 2.47 -0.45 -11.29
CA GLY A 188 3.39 -1.53 -11.59
C GLY A 188 4.01 -2.11 -10.34
N ASN A 189 4.26 -3.43 -10.37
CA ASN A 189 4.90 -4.14 -9.27
C ASN A 189 6.37 -3.74 -9.05
N TYR A 190 6.98 -3.00 -9.99
CA TYR A 190 8.34 -2.50 -9.88
C TYR A 190 8.40 -1.02 -9.47
N HIS A 191 8.31 -0.77 -8.17
CA HIS A 191 8.17 0.58 -7.60
C HIS A 191 9.41 1.46 -7.83
N SER A 192 10.61 0.88 -7.91
CA SER A 192 11.85 1.63 -8.12
C SER A 192 12.02 2.21 -9.53
N ALA A 193 11.21 1.78 -10.51
CA ALA A 193 11.21 2.33 -11.87
C ALA A 193 10.10 3.35 -12.12
N ARG A 194 9.38 3.75 -11.07
CA ARG A 194 8.31 4.74 -11.16
C ARG A 194 8.83 6.08 -11.66
N ARG A 195 8.04 6.70 -12.51
CA ARG A 195 8.38 7.98 -13.17
C ARG A 195 7.43 9.10 -12.77
N LEU A 196 6.27 8.74 -12.24
CA LEU A 196 5.21 9.66 -11.88
C LEU A 196 5.53 10.26 -10.51
N PRO A 197 5.68 11.59 -10.39
CA PRO A 197 5.95 12.27 -9.12
C PRO A 197 4.97 11.86 -8.01
N GLU A 198 3.71 11.63 -8.36
CA GLU A 198 2.62 11.21 -7.48
C GLU A 198 2.88 9.85 -6.81
N MET A 199 3.72 9.01 -7.43
CA MET A 199 4.05 7.67 -6.95
C MET A 199 5.46 7.56 -6.36
N THR A 200 6.28 8.60 -6.49
CA THR A 200 7.66 8.66 -5.96
C THR A 200 7.79 9.54 -4.72
N SER A 201 6.86 10.48 -4.52
CA SER A 201 6.85 11.40 -3.37
C SER A 201 6.08 10.85 -2.17
N THR A 202 5.06 10.02 -2.41
CA THR A 202 4.35 9.34 -1.33
C THR A 202 4.92 7.96 -1.01
N PRO A 203 4.86 7.55 0.26
CA PRO A 203 5.28 6.23 0.71
C PRO A 203 4.26 5.12 0.34
N VAL A 204 3.77 5.06 -0.90
CA VAL A 204 2.78 4.05 -1.33
C VAL A 204 3.47 2.94 -2.11
N GLU A 205 3.44 1.72 -1.60
CA GLU A 205 4.04 0.58 -2.31
C GLU A 205 3.25 0.25 -3.57
N ARG A 206 1.91 0.10 -3.52
CA ARG A 206 1.05 -0.10 -4.71
C ARG A 206 -0.29 0.58 -4.53
N LEU A 207 -0.87 1.08 -5.62
CA LEU A 207 -2.21 1.68 -5.61
C LEU A 207 -3.29 0.61 -5.38
N GLU A 208 -3.07 -0.61 -5.87
CA GLU A 208 -4.00 -1.73 -5.68
C GLU A 208 -4.21 -2.09 -4.19
N GLY A 209 -3.16 -1.86 -3.38
CA GLY A 209 -3.14 -2.08 -1.94
C GLY A 209 -3.34 -0.80 -1.12
N ALA A 210 -3.91 0.28 -1.71
CA ALA A 210 -4.15 1.55 -1.03
C ALA A 210 -4.92 1.38 0.29
N LYS A 211 -5.88 0.44 0.36
CA LYS A 211 -6.60 0.01 1.57
C LYS A 211 -5.70 -0.37 2.75
N TYR A 212 -4.50 -0.89 2.51
CA TYR A 212 -3.55 -1.30 3.55
C TYR A 212 -2.52 -0.23 3.89
N SER A 213 -2.35 0.76 3.02
CA SER A 213 -1.42 1.88 3.24
C SER A 213 -2.08 3.04 4.00
N GLY A 214 -3.32 2.87 4.45
CA GLY A 214 -4.11 3.90 5.14
C GLY A 214 -4.41 5.09 4.24
N VAL A 215 -4.63 6.25 4.85
CA VAL A 215 -4.99 7.48 4.12
C VAL A 215 -3.95 7.95 3.11
N PRO A 216 -2.62 7.85 3.33
CA PRO A 216 -1.65 8.16 2.28
C PRO A 216 -1.84 7.32 1.01
N GLY A 217 -2.18 6.03 1.16
CA GLY A 217 -2.50 5.15 0.04
C GLY A 217 -3.75 5.58 -0.72
N ILE A 218 -4.83 5.85 0.03
CA ILE A 218 -6.13 6.26 -0.52
C ILE A 218 -6.02 7.63 -1.21
N GLY A 219 -5.31 8.59 -0.61
CA GLY A 219 -5.07 9.91 -1.19
C GLY A 219 -4.27 9.85 -2.49
N SER A 220 -3.23 9.00 -2.56
CA SER A 220 -2.52 8.78 -3.84
C SER A 220 -3.42 8.14 -4.89
N LEU A 221 -4.29 7.19 -4.50
CA LEU A 221 -5.25 6.59 -5.42
C LEU A 221 -6.28 7.61 -5.94
N GLN A 222 -6.82 8.47 -5.05
CA GLN A 222 -7.73 9.56 -5.39
C GLN A 222 -7.13 10.49 -6.45
N GLN A 223 -5.84 10.84 -6.38
CA GLN A 223 -5.19 11.68 -7.40
C GLN A 223 -5.24 11.08 -8.82
N PHE A 224 -5.13 9.75 -8.95
CA PHE A 224 -5.24 9.06 -10.24
C PHE A 224 -6.67 8.95 -10.75
N ILE A 225 -7.60 8.68 -9.84
CA ILE A 225 -9.03 8.53 -10.13
C ILE A 225 -9.66 9.88 -10.48
N ALA A 226 -9.17 10.97 -9.87
CA ALA A 226 -9.67 12.33 -10.07
C ALA A 226 -9.36 12.89 -11.46
N VAL A 227 -8.16 12.64 -11.98
CA VAL A 227 -7.71 13.18 -13.27
C VAL A 227 -7.32 12.05 -14.24
N PRO A 228 -8.27 11.16 -14.61
CA PRO A 228 -7.97 9.99 -15.43
C PRO A 228 -7.48 10.36 -16.83
N ASP A 229 -7.97 11.49 -17.37
CA ASP A 229 -7.57 12.06 -18.66
C ASP A 229 -6.06 12.28 -18.77
N LYS A 230 -5.41 12.71 -17.67
CA LYS A 230 -3.95 12.95 -17.62
C LYS A 230 -3.16 11.66 -17.82
N TYR A 231 -3.73 10.51 -17.44
CA TYR A 231 -3.06 9.21 -17.47
C TYR A 231 -3.57 8.28 -18.57
N ASN A 232 -4.55 8.73 -19.38
CA ASN A 232 -5.29 7.89 -20.33
C ASN A 232 -5.91 6.66 -19.65
N LEU A 233 -6.31 6.79 -18.38
CA LEU A 233 -6.87 5.70 -17.57
C LEU A 233 -8.37 5.60 -17.85
N LYS A 234 -8.80 4.50 -18.46
CA LYS A 234 -10.21 4.30 -18.84
C LYS A 234 -10.90 3.19 -18.06
N PHE A 235 -10.17 2.14 -17.70
CA PHE A 235 -10.73 0.95 -17.08
C PHE A 235 -10.10 0.68 -15.71
N ILE A 236 -10.94 0.31 -14.74
CA ILE A 236 -10.49 -0.13 -13.42
C ILE A 236 -11.10 -1.50 -13.14
N PHE A 237 -10.26 -2.48 -12.86
CA PHE A 237 -10.67 -3.83 -12.46
C PHE A 237 -10.66 -3.91 -10.94
N SER A 238 -11.84 -3.94 -10.33
CA SER A 238 -12.01 -4.01 -8.87
C SER A 238 -12.36 -5.44 -8.44
N ASN A 239 -11.53 -6.03 -7.59
CA ASN A 239 -11.80 -7.29 -6.91
C ASN A 239 -12.28 -7.08 -5.45
N ASP A 240 -12.05 -5.90 -4.88
CA ASP A 240 -12.40 -5.56 -3.50
C ASP A 240 -13.43 -4.44 -3.49
N GLN A 241 -14.63 -4.74 -2.97
CA GLN A 241 -15.75 -3.80 -2.86
C GLN A 241 -15.40 -2.54 -2.06
N PHE A 242 -14.38 -2.59 -1.19
CA PHE A 242 -13.88 -1.43 -0.44
C PHE A 242 -13.71 -0.16 -1.31
N TYR A 243 -13.29 -0.32 -2.57
CA TYR A 243 -13.01 0.80 -3.47
C TYR A 243 -14.24 1.30 -4.26
N ASP A 244 -15.34 0.55 -4.26
CA ASP A 244 -16.52 0.84 -5.08
C ASP A 244 -17.14 2.22 -4.77
N PRO A 245 -17.30 2.64 -3.49
CA PRO A 245 -17.82 3.97 -3.18
C PRO A 245 -16.95 5.10 -3.73
N LEU A 246 -15.62 5.00 -3.58
CA LEU A 246 -14.68 5.99 -4.09
C LEU A 246 -14.79 6.14 -5.61
N LEU A 247 -14.88 5.02 -6.33
CA LEU A 247 -15.05 5.03 -7.78
C LEU A 247 -16.37 5.70 -8.18
N PHE A 248 -17.47 5.30 -7.54
CA PHE A 248 -18.79 5.86 -7.79
C PHE A 248 -18.87 7.38 -7.57
N PHE A 249 -18.45 7.86 -6.39
CA PHE A 249 -18.50 9.30 -6.07
C PHE A 249 -17.47 10.12 -6.84
N SER A 250 -16.44 9.50 -7.42
CA SER A 250 -15.55 10.16 -8.38
C SER A 250 -16.12 10.16 -9.82
N GLY A 251 -17.32 9.61 -10.03
CA GLY A 251 -18.06 9.56 -11.29
C GLY A 251 -17.68 8.39 -12.21
N TRP A 252 -17.05 7.33 -11.70
CA TRP A 252 -16.89 6.09 -12.45
C TRP A 252 -18.19 5.30 -12.38
N HIS A 253 -18.49 4.51 -13.41
CA HIS A 253 -19.69 3.67 -13.41
C HIS A 253 -19.34 2.20 -13.66
N ARG A 254 -20.24 1.33 -13.19
CA ARG A 254 -20.14 -0.12 -13.30
C ARG A 254 -20.51 -0.54 -14.72
N LEU A 255 -19.57 -1.12 -15.47
CA LEU A 255 -19.81 -1.61 -16.83
C LEU A 255 -20.41 -3.01 -16.80
N GLN A 256 -19.64 -3.97 -16.28
CA GLN A 256 -20.07 -5.38 -16.18
C GLN A 256 -19.20 -6.15 -15.18
N ARG A 257 -19.78 -7.18 -14.56
CA ARG A 257 -19.03 -8.15 -13.77
C ARG A 257 -18.58 -9.28 -14.70
N LEU A 258 -17.27 -9.56 -14.71
CA LEU A 258 -16.68 -10.63 -15.51
C LEU A 258 -17.00 -12.01 -14.90
N GLU A 259 -16.84 -13.07 -15.69
CA GLU A 259 -17.10 -14.47 -15.26
C GLU A 259 -16.28 -14.90 -14.03
N ASN A 260 -15.12 -14.27 -13.81
CA ASN A 260 -14.26 -14.50 -12.66
C ASN A 260 -14.66 -13.69 -11.40
N GLY A 261 -15.81 -13.00 -11.43
CA GLY A 261 -16.35 -12.21 -10.32
C GLY A 261 -15.82 -10.78 -10.23
N ILE A 262 -14.89 -10.37 -11.09
CA ILE A 262 -14.25 -9.04 -11.05
C ILE A 262 -15.17 -7.99 -11.66
N MET A 263 -15.31 -6.86 -10.96
CA MET A 263 -16.11 -5.73 -11.41
C MET A 263 -15.28 -4.81 -12.30
N VAL A 264 -15.74 -4.57 -13.53
CA VAL A 264 -15.15 -3.58 -14.44
C VAL A 264 -15.83 -2.23 -14.24
N TRP A 265 -15.04 -1.23 -13.91
CA TRP A 265 -15.44 0.17 -13.85
C TRP A 265 -14.87 0.92 -15.05
N GLU A 266 -15.69 1.79 -15.64
CA GLU A 266 -15.32 2.60 -16.80
C GLU A 266 -15.52 4.10 -16.49
N ARG A 267 -14.62 4.90 -17.07
CA ARG A 267 -14.83 6.34 -17.25
C ARG A 267 -15.00 6.61 -18.73
N GLU A 268 -16.11 7.25 -19.10
CA GLU A 268 -16.36 7.68 -20.46
C GLU A 268 -15.52 8.90 -20.86
N ASP A 269 -15.41 9.14 -22.17
CA ASP A 269 -14.73 10.31 -22.75
C ASP A 269 -13.24 10.48 -22.38
N ILE A 270 -12.53 9.37 -22.16
CA ILE A 270 -11.08 9.36 -21.96
C ILE A 270 -10.37 9.23 -23.31
N PRO A 271 -9.43 10.13 -23.66
CA PRO A 271 -8.67 10.01 -24.90
C PRO A 271 -7.75 8.77 -24.87
N PRO A 272 -7.63 8.04 -25.99
CA PRO A 272 -6.71 6.90 -26.08
C PRO A 272 -5.25 7.35 -25.97
N MET A 273 -4.36 6.41 -25.66
CA MET A 273 -2.93 6.70 -25.59
C MET A 273 -2.38 7.16 -26.95
N PRO A 274 -1.39 8.07 -26.96
CA PRO A 274 -0.65 8.41 -28.18
C PRO A 274 0.03 7.16 -28.78
N GLU A 275 0.06 7.07 -30.11
CA GLU A 275 0.68 5.94 -30.82
C GLU A 275 2.18 5.80 -30.51
N VAL A 276 2.87 6.92 -30.28
CA VAL A 276 4.29 6.94 -29.91
C VAL A 276 4.44 7.40 -28.46
N LEU A 277 4.74 6.45 -27.58
CA LEU A 277 5.03 6.74 -26.18
C LEU A 277 6.45 7.32 -26.01
N PRO A 278 6.63 8.37 -25.18
CA PRO A 278 7.94 8.93 -24.91
C PRO A 278 8.82 7.90 -24.18
N ARG A 279 9.97 7.56 -24.77
CA ARG A 279 10.97 6.66 -24.18
C ARG A 279 12.12 7.48 -23.64
N LYS A 280 12.52 7.23 -22.38
CA LYS A 280 13.77 7.77 -21.83
C LYS A 280 14.93 7.02 -22.48
N GLU A 281 15.82 7.74 -23.13
CA GLU A 281 17.06 7.16 -23.64
C GLU A 281 17.99 6.85 -22.46
N ILE A 282 18.14 5.56 -22.16
CA ILE A 282 19.10 5.10 -21.16
C ILE A 282 20.49 5.10 -21.81
N PRO A 283 21.52 5.69 -21.17
CA PRO A 283 22.87 5.70 -21.69
C PRO A 283 23.33 4.29 -22.12
N TYR A 284 24.04 4.21 -23.25
CA TYR A 284 24.45 2.93 -23.83
C TYR A 284 25.24 2.07 -22.85
N TYR A 285 26.16 2.67 -22.08
CA TYR A 285 26.96 1.93 -21.10
C TYR A 285 26.10 1.26 -20.02
N GLN A 286 25.02 1.90 -19.54
CA GLN A 286 24.12 1.30 -18.55
C GLN A 286 23.36 0.12 -19.14
N ARG A 287 22.92 0.23 -20.41
CA ARG A 287 22.26 -0.86 -21.13
C ARG A 287 23.20 -2.06 -21.31
N VAL A 288 24.46 -1.82 -21.67
CA VAL A 288 25.49 -2.85 -21.79
C VAL A 288 25.82 -3.47 -20.43
N MET A 289 25.99 -2.65 -19.39
CA MET A 289 26.23 -3.14 -18.03
C MET A 289 25.09 -4.03 -17.54
N TRP A 290 23.84 -3.68 -17.83
CA TRP A 290 22.68 -4.47 -17.43
C TRP A 290 22.68 -5.88 -18.03
N GLY A 291 23.15 -6.03 -19.27
CA GLY A 291 23.28 -7.35 -19.92
C GLY A 291 24.55 -8.12 -19.51
N ILE A 292 25.67 -7.43 -19.29
CA ILE A 292 26.98 -8.07 -19.08
C ILE A 292 27.24 -8.36 -17.60
N VAL A 293 26.97 -7.40 -16.69
CA VAL A 293 27.37 -7.52 -15.28
C VAL A 293 26.71 -8.73 -14.60
N PRO A 294 25.37 -8.91 -14.66
CA PRO A 294 24.73 -10.07 -14.01
C PRO A 294 25.24 -11.41 -14.58
N MET A 295 25.35 -11.51 -15.90
CA MET A 295 25.84 -12.72 -16.57
C MET A 295 27.31 -13.01 -16.21
N SER A 296 28.16 -11.98 -16.20
CA SER A 296 29.57 -12.13 -15.81
C SER A 296 29.72 -12.51 -14.33
N ALA A 297 28.86 -12.01 -13.44
CA ALA A 297 28.86 -12.36 -12.03
C ALA A 297 28.45 -13.83 -11.82
N ILE A 298 27.40 -14.30 -12.50
CA ILE A 298 26.96 -15.71 -12.47
C ILE A 298 28.07 -16.61 -13.01
N VAL A 299 28.63 -16.28 -14.18
CA VAL A 299 29.73 -17.05 -14.78
C VAL A 299 30.95 -17.08 -13.87
N SER A 300 31.33 -15.94 -13.28
CA SER A 300 32.46 -15.88 -12.34
C SER A 300 32.19 -16.71 -11.08
N ALA A 301 30.96 -16.68 -10.54
CA ALA A 301 30.57 -17.49 -9.40
C ALA A 301 30.61 -18.98 -9.73
N LEU A 302 30.10 -19.39 -10.90
CA LEU A 302 30.15 -20.79 -11.36
C LEU A 302 31.58 -21.27 -11.58
N ILE A 303 32.43 -20.44 -12.19
CA ILE A 303 33.87 -20.74 -12.34
C ILE A 303 34.51 -20.91 -10.97
N ALA A 304 34.27 -19.99 -10.02
CA ALA A 304 34.78 -20.10 -8.66
C ALA A 304 34.27 -21.36 -7.94
N PHE A 305 32.99 -21.71 -8.07
CA PHE A 305 32.42 -22.93 -7.49
C PHE A 305 32.99 -24.21 -8.11
N ALA A 306 33.27 -24.20 -9.41
CA ALA A 306 33.89 -25.32 -10.10
C ALA A 306 35.42 -25.41 -9.85
N SER A 307 36.01 -24.43 -9.15
CA SER A 307 37.46 -24.38 -8.91
C SER A 307 38.04 -25.65 -8.28
N PRO A 308 37.38 -26.41 -7.38
CA PRO A 308 37.96 -27.66 -6.89
C PRO A 308 38.15 -28.72 -7.99
N VAL A 309 37.37 -28.64 -9.07
CA VAL A 309 37.44 -29.57 -10.21
C VAL A 309 38.49 -29.14 -11.23
N TRP A 310 38.53 -27.87 -11.62
CA TRP A 310 39.44 -27.41 -12.68
C TRP A 310 40.74 -26.77 -12.16
N ALA A 311 40.77 -26.22 -10.94
CA ALA A 311 41.97 -25.57 -10.41
C ALA A 311 43.17 -26.54 -10.30
N PRO A 312 43.02 -27.80 -9.88
CA PRO A 312 44.15 -28.75 -9.87
C PRO A 312 44.72 -29.00 -11.27
N TYR A 313 43.86 -29.16 -12.29
CA TYR A 313 44.29 -29.34 -13.67
C TYR A 313 44.86 -28.06 -14.29
N PHE A 314 44.34 -26.90 -13.90
CA PHE A 314 44.83 -25.60 -14.36
C PHE A 314 46.19 -25.26 -13.72
N LEU A 315 46.36 -25.55 -12.43
CA LEU A 315 47.63 -25.46 -11.71
C LEU A 315 48.65 -26.46 -12.26
N TRP A 316 48.23 -27.69 -12.57
CA TRP A 316 49.04 -28.68 -13.31
C TRP A 316 49.46 -28.15 -14.69
N LEU A 317 48.54 -27.56 -15.46
CA LEU A 317 48.81 -27.02 -16.79
C LEU A 317 49.72 -25.78 -16.74
N LEU A 318 49.70 -25.04 -15.62
CA LEU A 318 50.60 -23.93 -15.32
C LEU A 318 51.88 -24.33 -14.58
N ASN A 319 52.04 -25.61 -14.24
CA ASN A 319 53.17 -26.17 -13.50
C ASN A 319 53.42 -25.46 -12.16
N LEU A 320 52.33 -25.10 -11.46
CA LEU A 320 52.33 -24.46 -10.15
C LEU A 320 51.72 -25.44 -9.14
N ASP A 321 52.52 -26.36 -8.61
CA ASP A 321 52.08 -27.12 -7.43
C ASP A 321 52.10 -26.21 -6.18
N GLU A 322 51.15 -26.40 -5.27
CA GLU A 322 51.05 -25.65 -4.00
C GLU A 322 52.29 -25.81 -3.10
N GLU A 323 53.13 -26.83 -3.32
CA GLU A 323 54.33 -27.12 -2.51
C GLU A 323 55.67 -26.87 -3.23
N GLY A 324 55.68 -26.33 -4.46
CA GLY A 324 56.94 -25.86 -5.07
C GLY A 324 57.98 -26.94 -5.42
N THR A 325 57.60 -28.21 -5.51
CA THR A 325 58.45 -29.27 -6.09
C THR A 325 57.91 -29.68 -7.45
N GLY A 326 58.48 -29.13 -8.52
CA GLY A 326 58.06 -29.46 -9.88
C GLY A 326 58.27 -30.94 -10.20
N LEU A 327 57.20 -31.63 -10.60
CA LEU A 327 57.29 -32.96 -11.20
C LEU A 327 57.92 -32.86 -12.60
N SER A 328 59.15 -33.35 -12.73
CA SER A 328 59.78 -33.56 -14.02
C SER A 328 59.15 -34.77 -14.72
N THR A 329 58.15 -34.55 -15.58
CA THR A 329 57.83 -35.53 -16.63
C THR A 329 57.69 -34.84 -17.98
N GLY A 330 58.59 -35.22 -18.89
CA GLY A 330 58.77 -34.57 -20.18
C GLY A 330 57.81 -35.08 -21.24
N HIS A 331 56.69 -34.38 -21.44
CA HIS A 331 55.99 -34.42 -22.73
C HIS A 331 55.80 -33.03 -23.34
N GLN A 332 56.33 -32.90 -24.56
CA GLN A 332 56.50 -31.72 -25.39
C GLN A 332 55.19 -31.11 -25.94
N VAL A 333 54.13 -31.02 -25.14
CA VAL A 333 52.92 -30.27 -25.53
C VAL A 333 53.18 -28.74 -25.46
N ARG A 334 54.22 -28.37 -24.71
CA ARG A 334 54.66 -27.00 -24.35
C ARG A 334 54.99 -26.08 -25.53
N GLY A 335 55.28 -26.60 -26.73
CA GLY A 335 55.80 -25.80 -27.85
C GLY A 335 54.82 -25.48 -28.98
N ARG A 336 53.88 -26.36 -29.31
CA ARG A 336 53.06 -26.22 -30.53
C ARG A 336 51.76 -25.46 -30.30
N VAL A 337 51.07 -25.71 -29.20
CA VAL A 337 49.77 -25.08 -28.90
C VAL A 337 49.95 -23.59 -28.59
N TRP A 338 50.96 -23.24 -27.79
CA TRP A 338 51.29 -21.84 -27.47
C TRP A 338 51.90 -21.08 -28.66
N ARG A 339 52.59 -21.74 -29.60
CA ARG A 339 53.03 -21.09 -30.84
C ARG A 339 51.86 -20.82 -31.78
N LEU A 340 50.90 -21.74 -31.93
CA LEU A 340 49.73 -21.54 -32.79
C LEU A 340 48.78 -20.46 -32.25
N LEU A 341 48.48 -20.50 -30.94
CA LEU A 341 47.66 -19.47 -30.29
C LEU A 341 48.39 -18.13 -30.22
N GLY A 342 49.69 -18.12 -29.92
CA GLY A 342 50.51 -16.91 -29.88
C GLY A 342 50.67 -16.24 -31.25
N TYR A 343 50.77 -17.01 -32.34
CA TYR A 343 50.85 -16.46 -33.69
C TYR A 343 49.52 -15.87 -34.15
N TRP A 344 48.40 -16.55 -33.90
CA TRP A 344 47.08 -16.04 -34.27
C TRP A 344 46.69 -14.82 -33.43
N PHE A 345 47.01 -14.85 -32.13
CA PHE A 345 46.85 -13.72 -31.23
C PHE A 345 47.73 -12.54 -31.68
N MET A 346 49.03 -12.72 -31.96
CA MET A 346 49.88 -11.64 -32.47
C MET A 346 49.46 -11.12 -33.85
N PHE A 347 48.95 -11.98 -34.74
CA PHE A 347 48.53 -11.60 -36.09
C PHE A 347 47.27 -10.73 -36.09
N VAL A 348 46.29 -11.04 -35.24
CA VAL A 348 45.11 -10.18 -35.03
C VAL A 348 45.49 -8.92 -34.22
N TRP A 349 46.43 -9.04 -33.28
CA TRP A 349 46.88 -7.97 -32.38
C TRP A 349 47.76 -6.91 -33.06
N GLN A 350 48.54 -7.26 -34.09
CA GLN A 350 49.37 -6.32 -34.84
C GLN A 350 48.59 -5.50 -35.87
N ARG A 351 47.39 -5.94 -36.29
CA ARG A 351 46.56 -5.22 -37.27
C ARG A 351 45.73 -4.08 -36.69
N ILE A 352 45.66 -3.94 -35.37
CA ILE A 352 44.99 -2.83 -34.68
C ILE A 352 46.06 -1.81 -34.26
N SER A 353 46.53 -1.02 -35.23
CA SER A 353 47.60 -0.03 -35.05
C SER A 353 47.11 1.18 -34.23
N GLY A 354 47.38 1.16 -32.91
CA GLY A 354 47.13 2.34 -32.07
C GLY A 354 47.33 2.18 -30.56
N PHE A 355 48.08 1.17 -30.10
CA PHE A 355 47.99 0.74 -28.69
C PHE A 355 49.31 0.73 -27.88
N GLY A 356 50.39 1.34 -28.38
CA GLY A 356 51.64 1.47 -27.60
C GLY A 356 51.46 2.16 -26.24
N ARG A 357 50.51 3.11 -26.14
CA ARG A 357 50.19 3.80 -24.88
C ARG A 357 49.21 3.05 -23.97
N ARG A 358 48.34 2.20 -24.51
CA ARG A 358 47.34 1.47 -23.70
C ARG A 358 47.83 0.09 -23.23
N ALA A 359 48.85 -0.50 -23.86
CA ALA A 359 49.54 -1.68 -23.33
C ALA A 359 50.29 -1.40 -22.02
N TRP A 360 50.83 -0.18 -21.86
CA TRP A 360 51.41 0.29 -20.59
C TRP A 360 50.38 0.47 -19.48
N LEU A 361 49.17 0.96 -19.83
CA LEU A 361 48.07 1.09 -18.88
C LEU A 361 47.54 -0.30 -18.46
N MET A 362 47.35 -1.20 -19.42
CA MET A 362 46.89 -2.57 -19.14
C MET A 362 47.93 -3.40 -18.39
N SER A 363 49.24 -3.18 -18.61
CA SER A 363 50.29 -3.85 -17.83
C SER A 363 50.37 -3.31 -16.39
N ARG A 364 50.16 -2.01 -16.19
CA ARG A 364 50.02 -1.41 -14.84
C ARG A 364 48.77 -1.91 -14.13
N ILE A 365 47.63 -1.96 -14.81
CA ILE A 365 46.39 -2.52 -14.27
C ILE A 365 46.57 -4.00 -13.98
N ALA A 366 47.18 -4.79 -14.88
CA ALA A 366 47.43 -6.21 -14.65
C ALA A 366 48.46 -6.47 -13.53
N ASN A 367 49.46 -5.60 -13.35
CA ASN A 367 50.42 -5.72 -12.25
C ASN A 367 49.79 -5.29 -10.92
N VAL A 368 48.97 -4.25 -10.91
CA VAL A 368 48.17 -3.85 -9.74
C VAL A 368 47.17 -4.94 -9.41
N TRP A 369 46.51 -5.52 -10.41
CA TRP A 369 45.57 -6.62 -10.24
C TRP A 369 46.28 -7.88 -9.76
N ARG A 370 47.43 -8.26 -10.31
CA ARG A 370 48.26 -9.37 -9.79
C ARG A 370 48.77 -9.11 -8.38
N ALA A 371 49.06 -7.86 -8.02
CA ALA A 371 49.46 -7.49 -6.66
C ALA A 371 48.28 -7.55 -5.68
N ILE A 372 47.09 -7.14 -6.12
CA ILE A 372 45.83 -7.23 -5.36
C ILE A 372 45.42 -8.70 -5.23
N ASP A 373 45.40 -9.45 -6.32
CA ASP A 373 45.09 -10.87 -6.39
C ASP A 373 46.08 -11.69 -5.57
N GLY A 374 47.38 -11.46 -5.70
CA GLY A 374 48.38 -12.09 -4.83
C GLY A 374 48.30 -11.67 -3.35
N ARG A 375 47.67 -10.54 -3.02
CA ARG A 375 47.33 -10.18 -1.63
C ARG A 375 46.05 -10.86 -1.18
N LEU A 376 45.03 -10.89 -2.02
CA LEU A 376 43.74 -11.55 -1.76
C LEU A 376 43.92 -13.06 -1.62
N LEU A 377 44.76 -13.69 -2.45
CA LEU A 377 45.12 -15.11 -2.39
C LEU A 377 45.85 -15.43 -1.08
N ARG A 378 46.81 -14.59 -0.67
CA ARG A 378 47.46 -14.71 0.65
C ARG A 378 46.50 -14.46 1.81
N TRP A 379 45.47 -13.66 1.61
CA TRP A 379 44.43 -13.41 2.61
C TRP A 379 43.38 -14.52 2.65
N SER A 380 43.10 -15.19 1.53
CA SER A 380 42.11 -16.25 1.36
C SER A 380 42.63 -17.66 1.67
N GLN A 381 43.94 -17.88 1.62
CA GLN A 381 44.55 -19.14 2.09
C GLN A 381 44.17 -19.39 3.55
N LEU A 382 43.32 -20.40 3.75
CA LEU A 382 42.91 -20.91 5.05
C LEU A 382 44.01 -21.85 5.56
N PRO A 383 44.70 -21.55 6.67
CA PRO A 383 45.66 -22.47 7.23
C PRO A 383 44.96 -23.74 7.74
N VAL A 384 45.64 -24.88 7.61
CA VAL A 384 45.17 -26.23 8.05
C VAL A 384 44.94 -26.30 9.57
N SER A 385 45.51 -25.36 10.34
CA SER A 385 45.26 -25.14 11.76
C SER A 385 44.93 -23.66 12.04
N ASP A 386 44.02 -23.42 12.99
CA ASP A 386 43.44 -22.11 13.37
C ASP A 386 44.42 -21.20 14.14
N ASP A 387 45.66 -21.10 13.66
CA ASP A 387 46.78 -20.29 14.20
C ASP A 387 46.96 -18.99 13.39
N THR A 388 45.85 -18.31 13.10
CA THR A 388 45.91 -17.02 12.40
C THR A 388 46.56 -15.95 13.31
N PRO A 389 47.56 -15.17 12.82
CA PRO A 389 48.16 -14.10 13.61
C PRO A 389 47.10 -13.02 13.92
N PRO A 390 47.08 -12.47 15.14
CA PRO A 390 46.08 -11.48 15.55
C PRO A 390 46.14 -10.25 14.63
N VAL A 391 44.97 -9.77 14.20
CA VAL A 391 44.91 -8.59 13.36
C VAL A 391 45.28 -7.38 14.22
N ARG A 392 46.22 -6.53 13.77
CA ARG A 392 46.90 -5.49 14.58
C ARG A 392 46.00 -4.52 15.37
N TRP A 393 44.72 -4.42 15.05
CA TRP A 393 43.75 -3.54 15.72
C TRP A 393 42.89 -4.25 16.79
N GLN A 394 43.02 -5.58 16.96
CA GLN A 394 42.22 -6.41 17.87
C GLN A 394 42.79 -6.48 19.31
N VAL A 395 43.23 -5.34 19.88
CA VAL A 395 43.87 -5.29 21.21
C VAL A 395 42.96 -5.83 22.32
N TRP A 396 41.64 -5.68 22.18
CA TRP A 396 40.65 -6.24 23.11
C TRP A 396 40.59 -7.77 23.13
N LEU A 397 41.03 -8.47 22.07
CA LEU A 397 41.10 -9.94 22.08
C LEU A 397 42.19 -10.42 23.04
N ASP A 398 43.27 -9.67 23.18
CA ASP A 398 44.35 -10.00 24.11
C ASP A 398 43.88 -9.82 25.56
N TRP A 399 43.02 -8.84 25.84
CA TRP A 399 42.32 -8.71 27.12
C TRP A 399 41.33 -9.86 27.35
N ALA A 400 40.56 -10.26 26.35
CA ALA A 400 39.63 -11.39 26.46
C ALA A 400 40.37 -12.74 26.66
N ARG A 401 41.57 -12.90 26.11
CA ARG A 401 42.43 -14.08 26.34
C ARG A 401 43.01 -14.16 27.74
N GLN A 402 43.09 -13.04 28.46
CA GLN A 402 43.52 -12.98 29.86
C GLN A 402 42.41 -13.36 30.85
N LEU A 403 41.17 -13.52 30.39
CA LEU A 403 40.08 -14.03 31.24
C LEU A 403 40.34 -15.50 31.63
N PRO A 404 40.21 -15.86 32.91
CA PRO A 404 40.43 -17.22 33.36
C PRO A 404 39.44 -18.18 32.71
N ARG A 405 39.96 -19.23 32.05
CA ARG A 405 39.12 -20.28 31.46
C ARG A 405 38.51 -21.15 32.56
N PRO A 406 37.22 -21.50 32.49
CA PRO A 406 36.60 -22.38 33.47
C PRO A 406 37.28 -23.76 33.42
N ARG A 407 37.57 -24.32 34.59
CA ARG A 407 38.11 -25.69 34.72
C ARG A 407 37.09 -26.70 34.17
N PRO A 408 37.53 -27.84 33.59
CA PRO A 408 36.62 -28.88 33.12
C PRO A 408 35.77 -29.40 34.28
N ALA A 409 34.48 -29.62 34.02
CA ALA A 409 33.54 -30.07 35.05
C ALA A 409 33.70 -31.58 35.30
N THR A 410 33.53 -32.00 36.56
CA THR A 410 33.46 -33.43 36.90
C THR A 410 32.21 -34.08 36.28
N PRO A 411 32.18 -35.40 36.04
CA PRO A 411 31.02 -36.07 35.44
C PRO A 411 29.72 -35.82 36.22
N THR A 412 29.77 -35.81 37.55
CA THR A 412 28.61 -35.49 38.40
C THR A 412 28.15 -34.04 38.23
N ALA A 413 29.08 -33.08 38.12
CA ALA A 413 28.76 -31.68 37.85
C ALA A 413 28.18 -31.47 36.44
N GLN A 414 28.60 -32.26 35.45
CA GLN A 414 28.03 -32.23 34.10
C GLN A 414 26.55 -32.66 34.09
N HIS A 415 26.20 -33.74 34.81
CA HIS A 415 24.81 -34.19 34.93
C HIS A 415 23.93 -33.19 35.70
N ILE A 416 24.45 -32.57 36.76
CA ILE A 416 23.75 -31.51 37.50
C ILE A 416 23.50 -30.28 36.61
N ARG A 417 24.50 -29.86 35.84
CA ARG A 417 24.36 -28.75 34.89
C ARG A 417 23.35 -29.05 33.78
N LEU A 418 23.32 -30.28 33.27
CA LEU A 418 22.31 -30.73 32.31
C LEU A 418 20.90 -30.67 32.90
N ALA A 419 20.71 -31.25 34.09
CA ALA A 419 19.42 -31.26 34.77
C ALA A 419 18.94 -29.82 35.04
N LEU A 420 19.84 -28.94 35.47
CA LEU A 420 19.55 -27.53 35.71
C LEU A 420 19.22 -26.78 34.41
N LEU A 421 19.92 -27.06 33.31
CA LEU A 421 19.62 -26.47 32.00
C LEU A 421 18.25 -26.91 31.48
N VAL A 422 17.91 -28.19 31.61
CA VAL A 422 16.59 -28.73 31.24
C VAL A 422 15.49 -28.10 32.09
N LEU A 423 15.71 -27.96 33.41
CA LEU A 423 14.77 -27.30 34.30
C LEU A 423 14.58 -25.83 33.93
N ILE A 424 15.65 -25.09 33.63
CA ILE A 424 15.55 -23.69 33.16
C ILE A 424 14.75 -23.62 31.85
N VAL A 425 15.00 -24.50 30.88
CA VAL A 425 14.29 -24.48 29.60
C VAL A 425 12.81 -24.82 29.79
N LEU A 426 12.47 -25.81 30.63
CA LEU A 426 11.09 -26.19 30.90
C LEU A 426 10.33 -25.11 31.69
N THR A 427 10.96 -24.54 32.73
CA THR A 427 10.37 -23.46 33.52
C THR A 427 10.21 -22.18 32.71
N ALA A 428 11.21 -21.81 31.90
CA ALA A 428 11.11 -20.67 30.99
C ALA A 428 10.04 -20.89 29.91
N GLY A 429 9.97 -22.09 29.33
CA GLY A 429 8.94 -22.47 28.36
C GLY A 429 7.55 -22.42 28.97
N ALA A 430 7.34 -23.04 30.13
CA ALA A 430 6.06 -23.03 30.83
C ALA A 430 5.65 -21.61 31.27
N SER A 431 6.61 -20.82 31.76
CA SER A 431 6.36 -19.42 32.15
C SER A 431 6.02 -18.55 30.94
N ALA A 432 6.71 -18.73 29.81
CA ALA A 432 6.42 -18.00 28.57
C ALA A 432 5.05 -18.38 28.00
N VAL A 433 4.69 -19.66 28.00
CA VAL A 433 3.37 -20.14 27.57
C VAL A 433 2.29 -19.59 28.50
N ASN A 434 2.47 -19.71 29.81
CA ASN A 434 1.51 -19.20 30.80
C ASN A 434 1.34 -17.67 30.69
N TRP A 435 2.44 -16.93 30.54
CA TRP A 435 2.42 -15.49 30.34
C TRP A 435 1.68 -15.11 29.06
N TYR A 436 1.95 -15.81 27.96
CA TYR A 436 1.27 -15.59 26.68
C TYR A 436 -0.22 -15.91 26.75
N THR A 437 -0.60 -17.04 27.37
CA THR A 437 -2.02 -17.40 27.53
C THR A 437 -2.77 -16.43 28.44
N ASN A 438 -2.12 -15.90 29.47
CA ASN A 438 -2.74 -14.94 30.38
C ASN A 438 -2.94 -13.58 29.73
N GLN A 439 -2.01 -13.13 28.86
CA GLN A 439 -2.23 -11.90 28.10
C GLN A 439 -3.43 -12.00 27.15
N LEU A 440 -3.59 -13.15 26.48
CA LEU A 440 -4.70 -13.40 25.55
C LEU A 440 -6.08 -13.48 26.23
N ARG A 441 -6.12 -13.75 27.54
CA ARG A 441 -7.37 -13.90 28.32
C ARG A 441 -7.83 -12.62 29.01
N THR A 442 -7.11 -11.52 28.86
CA THR A 442 -7.53 -10.24 29.46
C THR A 442 -8.82 -9.72 28.79
N PRO A 443 -9.73 -9.03 29.53
CA PRO A 443 -10.96 -8.49 28.96
C PRO A 443 -10.71 -7.62 27.71
N ALA A 444 -9.69 -6.77 27.77
CA ALA A 444 -9.28 -5.93 26.65
C ALA A 444 -8.81 -6.76 25.43
N ALA A 445 -8.04 -7.84 25.65
CA ALA A 445 -7.61 -8.72 24.57
C ALA A 445 -8.78 -9.48 23.93
N VAL A 446 -9.82 -9.85 24.69
CA VAL A 446 -11.03 -10.49 24.15
C VAL A 446 -11.78 -9.54 23.23
N VAL A 447 -11.97 -8.27 23.62
CA VAL A 447 -12.59 -7.25 22.77
C VAL A 447 -11.76 -6.97 21.52
N GLN A 448 -10.45 -6.80 21.65
CA GLN A 448 -9.56 -6.60 20.50
C GLN A 448 -9.62 -7.78 19.53
N ALA A 449 -9.60 -9.01 20.05
CA ALA A 449 -9.72 -10.21 19.22
C ALA A 449 -11.11 -10.35 18.58
N TYR A 450 -12.18 -9.91 19.25
CA TYR A 450 -13.53 -9.89 18.69
C TYR A 450 -13.62 -8.98 17.45
N TYR A 451 -13.13 -7.74 17.55
CA TYR A 451 -13.10 -6.84 16.40
C TYR A 451 -12.12 -7.28 15.30
N ASP A 452 -10.98 -7.90 15.65
CA ASP A 452 -10.07 -8.52 14.66
C ASP A 452 -10.77 -9.64 13.89
N ASP A 453 -11.50 -10.52 14.59
CA ASP A 453 -12.27 -11.60 13.98
C ASP A 453 -13.39 -11.04 13.08
N LEU A 454 -14.03 -9.93 13.45
CA LEU A 454 -15.03 -9.24 12.60
C LEU A 454 -14.41 -8.65 11.33
N ASP A 455 -13.31 -7.90 11.43
CA ASP A 455 -12.62 -7.27 10.28
C ASP A 455 -12.12 -8.32 9.27
N PHE A 456 -11.60 -9.45 9.76
CA PHE A 456 -11.15 -10.57 8.93
C PHE A 456 -12.28 -11.53 8.52
N ARG A 457 -13.55 -11.21 8.80
CA ARG A 457 -14.73 -12.02 8.48
C ARG A 457 -14.68 -13.45 9.04
N ARG A 458 -14.03 -13.64 10.20
CA ARG A 458 -13.97 -14.89 10.96
C ARG A 458 -15.17 -15.00 11.91
N PHE A 459 -16.38 -14.98 11.35
CA PHE A 459 -17.63 -14.87 12.12
C PHE A 459 -17.81 -15.99 13.15
N THR A 460 -17.34 -17.21 12.87
CA THR A 460 -17.39 -18.32 13.83
C THR A 460 -16.56 -18.03 15.09
N SER A 461 -15.37 -17.46 14.94
CA SER A 461 -14.51 -17.09 16.07
C SER A 461 -15.08 -15.91 16.84
N ALA A 462 -15.62 -14.91 16.13
CA ALA A 462 -16.29 -13.76 16.76
C ALA A 462 -17.51 -14.21 17.59
N TYR A 463 -18.36 -15.07 17.02
CA TYR A 463 -19.53 -15.63 17.69
C TYR A 463 -19.19 -16.46 18.94
N ALA A 464 -18.07 -17.19 18.90
CA ALA A 464 -17.61 -17.98 20.04
C ALA A 464 -17.24 -17.13 21.26
N ARG A 465 -16.94 -15.83 21.08
CA ARG A 465 -16.60 -14.88 22.15
C ARG A 465 -17.84 -14.20 22.77
N LEU A 466 -19.01 -14.35 22.16
CA LEU A 466 -20.27 -13.87 22.71
C LEU A 466 -20.75 -14.79 23.82
N ASP A 467 -21.44 -14.23 24.81
CA ASP A 467 -22.00 -14.94 25.94
C ASP A 467 -22.99 -16.03 25.48
N PRO A 468 -22.73 -17.32 25.79
CA PRO A 468 -23.61 -18.42 25.43
C PRO A 468 -25.04 -18.31 25.96
N ALA A 469 -25.28 -17.59 27.06
CA ALA A 469 -26.59 -17.45 27.67
C ALA A 469 -27.48 -16.44 26.93
N THR A 470 -26.88 -15.39 26.35
CA THR A 470 -27.59 -14.25 25.75
C THR A 470 -27.45 -14.18 24.22
N ARG A 471 -26.47 -14.89 23.62
CA ARG A 471 -26.25 -14.86 22.17
C ARG A 471 -27.38 -15.52 21.38
N PRO A 472 -27.79 -14.95 20.23
CA PRO A 472 -28.75 -15.58 19.32
C PRO A 472 -28.14 -16.83 18.67
N ALA A 473 -28.96 -17.62 17.97
CA ALA A 473 -28.45 -18.73 17.16
C ALA A 473 -27.47 -18.21 16.09
N TYR A 474 -26.47 -19.01 15.70
CA TYR A 474 -25.42 -18.59 14.77
C TYR A 474 -25.97 -18.03 13.44
N ASP A 475 -27.01 -18.66 12.89
CA ASP A 475 -27.62 -18.20 11.64
C ASP A 475 -28.32 -16.85 11.83
N GLN A 476 -28.98 -16.64 12.97
CA GLN A 476 -29.59 -15.37 13.33
C GLN A 476 -28.53 -14.28 13.55
N TYR A 477 -27.42 -14.62 14.21
CA TYR A 477 -26.28 -13.70 14.37
C TYR A 477 -25.73 -13.19 13.03
N LEU A 478 -25.60 -14.08 12.03
CA LEU A 478 -25.18 -13.67 10.69
C LEU A 478 -26.19 -12.75 10.00
N ILE A 479 -27.49 -13.01 10.19
CA ILE A 479 -28.57 -12.14 9.69
C ILE A 479 -28.49 -10.77 10.37
N ASP A 480 -28.39 -10.74 11.70
CA ASP A 480 -28.31 -9.51 12.49
C ASP A 480 -27.12 -8.65 12.07
N LEU A 481 -25.96 -9.28 11.85
CA LEU A 481 -24.77 -8.60 11.34
C LEU A 481 -24.98 -8.03 9.93
N SER A 482 -25.74 -8.74 9.08
CA SER A 482 -26.07 -8.29 7.71
C SER A 482 -27.11 -7.16 7.67
N VAL A 483 -27.94 -7.03 8.71
CA VAL A 483 -29.02 -6.05 8.78
C VAL A 483 -28.50 -4.65 9.09
N THR A 484 -27.42 -4.54 9.86
CA THR A 484 -26.68 -3.29 10.09
C THR A 484 -25.82 -2.95 8.86
N GLY A 485 -26.47 -2.44 7.80
CA GLY A 485 -25.82 -1.90 6.60
C GLY A 485 -25.19 -0.52 6.81
N GLY A 486 -24.47 -0.01 5.82
CA GLY A 486 -23.90 1.34 5.83
C GLY A 486 -22.44 1.41 5.40
N MET A 487 -21.88 2.62 5.38
CA MET A 487 -20.53 2.83 4.86
C MET A 487 -19.48 2.05 5.66
N VAL A 488 -19.55 2.10 6.99
CA VAL A 488 -18.55 1.46 7.86
C VAL A 488 -18.76 -0.06 7.90
N ALA A 489 -20.00 -0.52 7.99
CA ALA A 489 -20.32 -1.94 8.09
C ALA A 489 -20.02 -2.70 6.78
N SER A 490 -20.30 -2.11 5.62
CA SER A 490 -20.16 -2.77 4.32
C SER A 490 -18.83 -2.48 3.62
N TYR A 491 -18.28 -1.27 3.79
CA TYR A 491 -17.10 -0.79 3.05
C TYR A 491 -15.96 -0.30 3.95
N GLY A 492 -16.10 -0.42 5.27
CA GLY A 492 -15.06 -0.07 6.23
C GLY A 492 -14.01 -1.15 6.38
N LYS A 493 -12.81 -0.72 6.75
CA LYS A 493 -11.75 -1.55 7.28
C LYS A 493 -11.34 -1.01 8.64
N LEU A 494 -11.18 -1.90 9.60
CA LEU A 494 -10.73 -1.53 10.93
C LEU A 494 -9.23 -1.20 10.90
N ASN A 495 -8.87 -0.01 11.38
CA ASN A 495 -7.49 0.44 11.44
C ASN A 495 -6.90 0.31 12.83
N ASN A 496 -7.69 0.59 13.88
CA ASN A 496 -7.24 0.53 15.26
C ASN A 496 -8.40 0.25 16.23
N VAL A 497 -8.10 -0.44 17.32
CA VAL A 497 -9.01 -0.70 18.44
C VAL A 497 -8.30 -0.34 19.74
N LYS A 498 -8.76 0.73 20.39
CA LYS A 498 -8.35 1.09 21.74
C LYS A 498 -9.48 0.73 22.69
N VAL A 499 -9.15 0.02 23.75
CA VAL A 499 -10.13 -0.40 24.76
C VAL A 499 -9.78 0.28 26.07
N ASP A 500 -10.71 1.07 26.58
CA ASP A 500 -10.60 1.75 27.87
C ASP A 500 -11.60 1.12 28.85
N THR A 501 -11.16 0.84 30.08
CA THR A 501 -12.02 0.25 31.11
C THR A 501 -12.82 1.33 31.80
N LEU A 502 -14.16 1.25 31.73
CA LEU A 502 -15.08 2.18 32.40
C LEU A 502 -15.34 1.76 33.84
N ALA A 503 -15.70 0.48 34.03
CA ALA A 503 -15.95 -0.11 35.33
C ALA A 503 -15.47 -1.57 35.35
N ALA A 504 -14.92 -2.01 36.48
CA ALA A 504 -14.44 -3.37 36.65
C ALA A 504 -14.92 -3.94 37.99
N GLU A 505 -15.79 -4.95 37.91
CA GLU A 505 -16.24 -5.79 39.00
C GLU A 505 -15.62 -7.20 38.85
N PRO A 506 -15.64 -8.04 39.89
CA PRO A 506 -14.99 -9.37 39.84
C PRO A 506 -15.53 -10.28 38.72
N GLU A 507 -16.82 -10.18 38.37
CA GLU A 507 -17.48 -11.03 37.38
C GLU A 507 -18.07 -10.25 36.18
N ARG A 508 -17.99 -8.92 36.20
CA ARG A 508 -18.53 -8.03 35.18
C ARG A 508 -17.57 -6.87 34.91
N VAL A 509 -17.29 -6.58 33.66
CA VAL A 509 -16.43 -5.46 33.27
C VAL A 509 -17.11 -4.68 32.14
N GLU A 510 -17.20 -3.38 32.31
CA GLU A 510 -17.69 -2.46 31.27
C GLU A 510 -16.50 -1.79 30.60
N LEU A 511 -16.43 -1.92 29.28
CA LEU A 511 -15.33 -1.43 28.45
C LEU A 511 -15.88 -0.48 27.39
N ALA A 512 -15.19 0.63 27.15
CA ALA A 512 -15.39 1.45 25.97
C ALA A 512 -14.40 1.02 24.89
N ALA A 513 -14.93 0.49 23.79
CA ALA A 513 -14.16 0.21 22.59
C ALA A 513 -14.18 1.43 21.67
N HIS A 514 -13.05 2.12 21.56
CA HIS A 514 -12.81 3.15 20.57
C HIS A 514 -12.22 2.51 19.32
N THR A 515 -12.98 2.51 18.24
CA THR A 515 -12.56 1.91 16.96
C THR A 515 -12.40 2.98 15.90
N ASP A 516 -11.25 2.96 15.23
CA ASP A 516 -10.95 3.81 14.08
C ASP A 516 -11.17 3.00 12.81
N TRP A 517 -12.19 3.37 12.04
CA TRP A 517 -12.54 2.77 10.76
C TRP A 517 -12.03 3.64 9.62
N VAL A 518 -11.50 3.00 8.58
CA VAL A 518 -11.08 3.65 7.35
C VAL A 518 -11.97 3.12 6.23
N THR A 519 -12.61 4.00 5.49
CA THR A 519 -13.32 3.69 4.25
C THR A 519 -12.52 4.26 3.08
N SER A 520 -12.91 3.96 1.84
CA SER A 520 -12.25 4.55 0.66
C SER A 520 -12.52 6.05 0.48
N LEU A 521 -13.47 6.61 1.23
CA LEU A 521 -13.86 8.02 1.20
C LEU A 521 -13.29 8.80 2.38
N SER A 522 -13.41 8.25 3.60
CA SER A 522 -13.04 8.97 4.82
C SER A 522 -12.75 8.03 6.00
N THR A 523 -12.33 8.61 7.12
CA THR A 523 -12.10 7.87 8.37
C THR A 523 -13.18 8.22 9.40
N TYR A 524 -13.65 7.21 10.13
CA TYR A 524 -14.68 7.36 11.15
C TYR A 524 -14.18 6.83 12.48
N GLN A 525 -14.44 7.58 13.54
CA GLN A 525 -14.20 7.14 14.90
C GLN A 525 -15.54 6.76 15.51
N THR A 526 -15.61 5.57 16.08
CA THR A 526 -16.79 5.10 16.80
C THR A 526 -16.39 4.68 18.21
N THR A 527 -17.30 4.90 19.15
CA THR A 527 -17.16 4.44 20.52
C THR A 527 -18.36 3.54 20.80
N GLN A 528 -18.09 2.29 21.16
CA GLN A 528 -19.11 1.33 21.56
C GLN A 528 -18.83 0.92 23.00
N ASN A 529 -19.86 0.97 23.84
CA ASN A 529 -19.79 0.49 25.21
C ASN A 529 -20.16 -0.99 25.20
N LEU A 530 -19.28 -1.83 25.71
CA LEU A 530 -19.44 -3.28 25.74
C LEU A 530 -19.43 -3.77 27.20
N THR A 531 -20.34 -4.68 27.52
CA THR A 531 -20.37 -5.37 28.80
C THR A 531 -19.76 -6.76 28.62
N LEU A 532 -18.77 -7.09 29.45
CA LEU A 532 -18.16 -8.41 29.49
C LEU A 532 -18.50 -9.09 30.81
N MET A 533 -18.88 -10.36 30.73
CA MET A 533 -19.19 -11.21 31.87
C MET A 533 -18.14 -12.31 31.99
N LEU A 534 -17.75 -12.66 33.22
CA LEU A 534 -16.87 -13.79 33.49
C LEU A 534 -17.72 -15.06 33.60
N HIS A 535 -17.61 -15.96 32.63
CA HIS A 535 -18.31 -17.25 32.63
C HIS A 535 -17.30 -18.39 32.47
N ASP A 536 -17.33 -19.39 33.35
CA ASP A 536 -16.40 -20.54 33.35
C ASP A 536 -14.90 -20.15 33.31
N GLY A 537 -14.53 -19.03 33.94
CA GLY A 537 -13.16 -18.52 33.96
C GLY A 537 -12.70 -17.91 32.63
N GLN A 538 -13.62 -17.60 31.71
CA GLN A 538 -13.39 -16.90 30.46
C GLN A 538 -14.26 -15.64 30.39
N TRP A 539 -13.70 -14.55 29.88
CA TRP A 539 -14.46 -13.33 29.61
C TRP A 539 -15.22 -13.49 28.30
N VAL A 540 -16.53 -13.23 28.33
CA VAL A 540 -17.44 -13.28 27.18
C VAL A 540 -18.17 -11.96 27.03
N ILE A 541 -18.51 -11.59 25.79
CA ILE A 541 -19.16 -10.31 25.45
C ILE A 541 -20.67 -10.48 25.42
N GLU A 542 -21.41 -9.61 26.10
CA GLU A 542 -22.86 -9.52 26.00
C GLU A 542 -23.26 -8.81 24.68
N PRO A 543 -24.08 -9.43 23.81
CA PRO A 543 -24.47 -8.83 22.53
C PRO A 543 -25.52 -7.73 22.72
N ASP A 544 -25.43 -6.68 21.89
CA ASP A 544 -26.43 -5.60 21.85
C ASP A 544 -27.78 -6.09 21.28
N ALA A 545 -28.87 -5.43 21.68
CA ALA A 545 -30.20 -5.68 21.13
C ALA A 545 -30.31 -5.17 19.67
N VAL A 546 -30.89 -5.98 18.80
CA VAL A 546 -31.05 -5.69 17.36
C VAL A 546 -32.42 -5.05 17.08
N ASP A 547 -32.47 -4.10 16.15
CA ASP A 547 -33.72 -3.50 15.67
C ASP A 547 -34.51 -4.50 14.80
N ILE A 548 -35.61 -5.02 15.36
CA ILE A 548 -36.54 -5.96 14.73
C ILE A 548 -37.75 -5.29 14.08
N THR A 549 -37.73 -3.96 13.88
CA THR A 549 -38.86 -3.26 13.27
C THR A 549 -39.09 -3.73 11.83
N VAL A 550 -40.35 -3.98 11.48
CA VAL A 550 -40.79 -4.40 10.13
C VAL A 550 -41.28 -3.18 9.33
N PRO A 551 -41.00 -3.06 8.02
CA PRO A 551 -41.50 -1.96 7.21
C PRO A 551 -43.03 -1.96 7.13
N PRO A 552 -43.67 -0.78 6.97
CA PRO A 552 -45.13 -0.69 6.87
C PRO A 552 -45.69 -1.53 5.72
N GLU A 553 -45.08 -1.45 4.54
CA GLU A 553 -45.39 -2.32 3.40
C GLU A 553 -44.24 -3.31 3.15
N GLN A 554 -44.52 -4.61 3.22
CA GLN A 554 -43.52 -5.63 2.92
C GLN A 554 -43.28 -5.79 1.40
N PHE A 555 -44.26 -5.40 0.57
CA PHE A 555 -44.16 -5.46 -0.88
C PHE A 555 -44.41 -4.08 -1.49
N PHE A 556 -43.36 -3.25 -1.50
CA PHE A 556 -43.40 -1.90 -2.03
C PHE A 556 -43.19 -1.90 -3.55
N ARG A 557 -43.98 -1.11 -4.28
CA ARG A 557 -43.87 -0.95 -5.73
C ARG A 557 -43.68 0.52 -6.06
N ARG A 558 -42.74 0.82 -6.97
CA ARG A 558 -42.53 2.17 -7.51
C ARG A 558 -42.39 2.09 -9.02
N ALA A 559 -42.98 3.06 -9.72
CA ALA A 559 -42.76 3.23 -11.15
C ALA A 559 -41.45 4.00 -11.38
N GLU A 560 -40.63 3.52 -12.31
CA GLU A 560 -39.33 4.08 -12.66
C GLU A 560 -39.26 4.39 -14.16
N ILE A 561 -38.47 5.40 -14.53
CA ILE A 561 -38.24 5.78 -15.93
C ILE A 561 -36.98 5.06 -16.39
N GLY A 562 -37.11 4.16 -17.37
CA GLY A 562 -35.98 3.47 -17.97
C GLY A 562 -35.35 4.29 -19.09
N TYR A 563 -34.03 4.43 -19.07
CA TYR A 563 -33.24 4.99 -20.17
C TYR A 563 -32.43 3.89 -20.85
N VAL A 564 -32.35 3.92 -22.17
CA VAL A 564 -31.50 2.99 -22.94
C VAL A 564 -30.76 3.73 -24.04
N SER A 565 -29.44 3.57 -24.07
CA SER A 565 -28.61 4.03 -25.17
C SER A 565 -28.46 2.90 -26.19
N THR A 566 -29.27 2.90 -27.25
CA THR A 566 -29.22 1.85 -28.28
C THR A 566 -27.99 1.95 -29.19
N GLY A 567 -27.16 2.98 -29.02
CA GLY A 567 -26.04 3.30 -29.91
C GLY A 567 -26.48 3.58 -31.35
N ARG A 568 -25.56 4.11 -32.17
CA ARG A 568 -25.76 4.24 -33.62
C ARG A 568 -25.00 3.18 -34.43
N ARG A 569 -24.28 2.27 -33.73
CA ARG A 569 -23.38 1.28 -34.33
C ARG A 569 -24.11 0.29 -35.22
N ARG A 570 -23.67 0.21 -36.48
CA ARG A 570 -24.08 -0.84 -37.42
C ARG A 570 -23.22 -2.10 -37.24
N VAL A 571 -23.79 -3.28 -37.48
CA VAL A 571 -23.04 -4.55 -37.42
C VAL A 571 -21.98 -4.56 -38.51
N THR A 572 -20.74 -4.24 -38.15
CA THR A 572 -19.58 -4.22 -39.03
C THR A 572 -18.34 -4.73 -38.30
N THR A 573 -17.33 -5.16 -39.05
CA THR A 573 -16.02 -5.57 -38.52
C THR A 573 -15.08 -4.38 -38.29
N LYS A 574 -15.54 -3.14 -38.59
CA LYS A 574 -14.74 -1.93 -38.45
C LYS A 574 -14.81 -1.39 -37.02
N PRO A 575 -13.78 -0.63 -36.58
CA PRO A 575 -13.84 0.12 -35.33
C PRO A 575 -14.99 1.14 -35.33
N THR A 576 -15.42 1.57 -34.15
CA THR A 576 -16.45 2.60 -33.95
C THR A 576 -16.13 3.85 -34.78
N GLU A 577 -17.04 4.21 -35.69
CA GLU A 577 -16.92 5.42 -36.50
C GLU A 577 -17.54 6.63 -35.78
N PHE A 578 -17.22 7.86 -36.21
CA PHE A 578 -17.76 9.07 -35.59
C PHE A 578 -19.30 9.10 -35.57
N GLY A 579 -19.95 8.57 -36.61
CA GLY A 579 -21.40 8.48 -36.68
C GLY A 579 -22.04 7.45 -35.74
N ASP A 580 -21.24 6.55 -35.15
CA ASP A 580 -21.71 5.57 -34.16
C ASP A 580 -21.81 6.18 -32.74
N ILE A 581 -21.18 7.35 -32.54
CA ILE A 581 -21.12 8.07 -31.26
C ILE A 581 -22.37 8.96 -31.14
N LEU A 582 -23.00 8.95 -29.96
CA LEU A 582 -24.10 9.87 -29.65
C LEU A 582 -23.60 11.31 -29.56
N ASP A 583 -24.48 12.25 -29.90
CA ASP A 583 -24.19 13.67 -29.75
C ASP A 583 -24.00 13.99 -28.26
N ARG A 584 -23.09 14.94 -27.97
CA ARG A 584 -22.81 15.33 -26.59
C ARG A 584 -24.00 16.10 -26.02
N PRO A 585 -24.41 15.85 -24.77
CA PRO A 585 -25.47 16.61 -24.11
C PRO A 585 -25.06 18.07 -23.92
N GLU A 586 -26.04 18.97 -24.02
CA GLU A 586 -25.87 20.39 -23.74
C GLU A 586 -25.87 20.65 -22.23
N LEU A 587 -24.87 21.40 -21.76
CA LEU A 587 -24.66 21.73 -20.36
C LEU A 587 -24.46 23.24 -20.19
N GLN A 588 -24.98 23.80 -19.11
CA GLN A 588 -24.87 25.22 -18.76
C GLN A 588 -24.34 25.39 -17.33
N VAL A 589 -23.21 26.09 -17.18
CA VAL A 589 -22.71 26.52 -15.86
C VAL A 589 -23.47 27.79 -15.46
N LEU A 590 -24.15 27.77 -14.31
CA LEU A 590 -24.97 28.88 -13.83
C LEU A 590 -24.14 29.93 -13.09
N SER A 591 -23.22 29.49 -12.24
CA SER A 591 -22.30 30.35 -11.49
C SER A 591 -20.99 29.61 -11.22
N SER A 592 -19.90 30.36 -11.07
CA SER A 592 -18.61 29.81 -10.63
C SER A 592 -17.75 30.87 -9.93
N HIS A 593 -17.16 30.50 -8.80
CA HIS A 593 -16.33 31.38 -7.97
C HIS A 593 -15.08 30.64 -7.49
N LEU A 594 -13.95 31.36 -7.47
CA LEU A 594 -12.74 30.90 -6.80
C LEU A 594 -12.81 31.32 -5.33
N VAL A 595 -12.73 30.33 -4.46
CA VAL A 595 -12.82 30.51 -3.01
C VAL A 595 -11.63 29.84 -2.32
N LYS A 596 -11.32 30.34 -1.14
CA LYS A 596 -10.29 29.79 -0.27
C LYS A 596 -10.90 29.49 1.08
N HIS A 597 -10.86 28.22 1.47
CA HIS A 597 -11.41 27.74 2.74
C HIS A 597 -10.32 26.93 3.45
N ASN A 598 -9.99 27.29 4.70
CA ASN A 598 -8.92 26.63 5.48
C ASN A 598 -7.56 26.52 4.74
N GLY A 599 -7.22 27.52 3.90
CA GLY A 599 -5.99 27.54 3.12
C GLY A 599 -6.02 26.72 1.82
N ARG A 600 -7.12 26.02 1.52
CA ARG A 600 -7.34 25.26 0.29
C ARG A 600 -8.03 26.12 -0.76
N TYR A 601 -7.49 26.11 -1.97
CA TYR A 601 -8.13 26.74 -3.12
C TYR A 601 -9.17 25.79 -3.72
N SER A 602 -10.38 26.29 -3.92
CA SER A 602 -11.47 25.53 -4.51
C SER A 602 -12.23 26.40 -5.50
N VAL A 603 -12.69 25.83 -6.61
CA VAL A 603 -13.66 26.47 -7.50
C VAL A 603 -15.02 25.85 -7.26
N VAL A 604 -15.98 26.67 -6.84
CA VAL A 604 -17.36 26.27 -6.52
C VAL A 604 -18.32 26.83 -7.55
N GLY A 605 -19.42 26.15 -7.80
CA GLY A 605 -20.43 26.61 -8.74
C GLY A 605 -21.64 25.69 -8.88
N GLU A 606 -22.46 25.98 -9.88
CA GLU A 606 -23.65 25.20 -10.24
C GLU A 606 -23.67 24.86 -11.72
N LEU A 607 -24.16 23.66 -12.03
CA LEU A 607 -24.27 23.15 -13.38
C LEU A 607 -25.68 22.61 -13.64
N LEU A 608 -26.25 23.01 -14.77
CA LEU A 608 -27.53 22.56 -15.29
C LEU A 608 -27.31 21.66 -16.51
N ASN A 609 -27.97 20.49 -16.52
CA ASN A 609 -28.13 19.71 -17.74
C ASN A 609 -29.27 20.28 -18.58
N THR A 610 -28.98 21.04 -19.65
CA THR A 610 -30.02 21.59 -20.53
C THR A 610 -30.54 20.57 -21.54
N SER A 611 -29.89 19.43 -21.69
CA SER A 611 -30.33 18.35 -22.57
C SER A 611 -31.65 17.71 -22.10
N SER A 612 -32.36 17.08 -23.05
CA SER A 612 -33.48 16.17 -22.77
C SER A 612 -33.03 14.79 -22.30
N ASP A 613 -31.74 14.46 -22.50
CA ASP A 613 -31.16 13.17 -22.15
C ASP A 613 -30.35 13.26 -20.85
N PRO A 614 -30.30 12.20 -20.04
CA PRO A 614 -29.41 12.13 -18.89
C PRO A 614 -27.94 12.18 -19.32
N SER A 615 -27.10 12.77 -18.48
CA SER A 615 -25.69 12.99 -18.79
C SER A 615 -24.75 12.55 -17.66
N ASP A 616 -23.67 11.88 -18.03
CA ASP A 616 -22.49 11.70 -17.19
C ASP A 616 -21.56 12.89 -17.41
N VAL A 617 -21.31 13.65 -16.36
CA VAL A 617 -20.69 14.96 -16.43
C VAL A 617 -19.39 15.02 -15.65
N THR A 618 -18.39 15.59 -16.30
CA THR A 618 -17.11 15.94 -15.69
C THR A 618 -16.94 17.45 -15.72
N VAL A 619 -16.81 18.06 -14.55
CA VAL A 619 -16.41 19.47 -14.42
C VAL A 619 -14.91 19.53 -14.13
N THR A 620 -14.16 20.26 -14.96
CA THR A 620 -12.73 20.50 -14.81
C THR A 620 -12.50 21.97 -14.53
N ALA A 621 -11.74 22.29 -13.48
CA ALA A 621 -11.30 23.66 -13.20
C ALA A 621 -9.81 23.82 -13.48
N PHE A 622 -9.44 24.97 -14.05
CA PHE A 622 -8.08 25.36 -14.38
C PHE A 622 -7.69 26.61 -13.60
N LEU A 623 -6.50 26.62 -13.02
CA LEU A 623 -5.87 27.84 -12.53
C LEU A 623 -4.80 28.28 -13.51
N ARG A 624 -4.77 29.58 -13.83
CA ARG A 624 -3.82 30.15 -14.79
C ARG A 624 -3.02 31.29 -14.19
N ASP A 625 -1.82 31.48 -14.74
CA ASP A 625 -1.01 32.66 -14.47
C ASP A 625 -1.44 33.86 -15.32
N ALA A 626 -0.78 35.00 -15.11
CA ALA A 626 -1.05 36.24 -15.85
C ALA A 626 -0.79 36.13 -17.37
N ASP A 627 0.03 35.17 -17.80
CA ASP A 627 0.31 34.89 -19.21
C ASP A 627 -0.76 33.95 -19.84
N GLY A 628 -1.76 33.53 -19.06
CA GLY A 628 -2.80 32.59 -19.47
C GLY A 628 -2.35 31.13 -19.53
N LYS A 629 -1.17 30.81 -18.98
CA LYS A 629 -0.61 29.46 -18.94
C LYS A 629 -1.22 28.66 -17.79
N GLU A 630 -1.55 27.40 -18.05
CA GLU A 630 -2.05 26.46 -17.05
C GLU A 630 -1.02 26.25 -15.93
N LEU A 631 -1.42 26.56 -14.70
CA LEU A 631 -0.67 26.25 -13.49
C LEU A 631 -1.02 24.84 -12.99
N ILE A 632 -2.32 24.57 -12.87
CA ILE A 632 -2.85 23.31 -12.37
C ILE A 632 -4.28 23.11 -12.85
N ARG A 633 -4.69 21.84 -13.03
CA ARG A 633 -6.06 21.45 -13.37
C ARG A 633 -6.52 20.26 -12.54
N TYR A 634 -7.77 20.27 -12.14
CA TYR A 634 -8.43 19.17 -11.43
C TYR A 634 -9.87 19.01 -11.89
N ASN A 635 -10.41 17.81 -11.72
CA ASN A 635 -11.83 17.57 -11.91
C ASN A 635 -12.56 17.64 -10.56
N ALA A 636 -13.86 17.96 -10.60
CA ALA A 636 -14.76 17.68 -9.50
C ALA A 636 -14.72 16.18 -9.20
N GLN A 637 -14.55 15.85 -7.93
CA GLN A 637 -14.55 14.48 -7.42
C GLN A 637 -15.86 14.30 -6.63
N GLU A 638 -15.75 14.06 -5.34
CA GLU A 638 -16.84 13.78 -4.41
C GLU A 638 -17.83 14.94 -4.20
N ALA A 639 -17.47 16.18 -4.53
CA ALA A 639 -18.32 17.34 -4.26
C ALA A 639 -19.19 17.73 -5.47
N MET A 640 -19.70 16.75 -6.20
CA MET A 640 -20.64 16.90 -7.32
C MET A 640 -21.46 15.62 -7.53
N VAL A 641 -22.68 15.74 -8.05
CA VAL A 641 -23.39 14.59 -8.64
C VAL A 641 -22.97 14.46 -10.10
N HIS A 642 -22.29 13.37 -10.45
CA HIS A 642 -21.77 13.18 -11.81
C HIS A 642 -22.83 12.74 -12.83
N LYS A 643 -23.89 12.06 -12.39
CA LYS A 643 -24.94 11.51 -13.26
C LYS A 643 -26.18 12.38 -13.13
N LEU A 644 -26.43 13.24 -14.12
CA LEU A 644 -27.51 14.24 -14.08
C LEU A 644 -28.70 13.79 -14.91
N LEU A 645 -29.88 13.90 -14.32
CA LEU A 645 -31.15 13.80 -15.02
C LEU A 645 -31.35 14.99 -15.97
N PRO A 646 -32.27 14.88 -16.95
CA PRO A 646 -32.63 16.00 -17.80
C PRO A 646 -33.11 17.20 -16.97
N LYS A 647 -32.62 18.40 -17.25
CA LYS A 647 -32.94 19.64 -16.53
C LYS A 647 -32.59 19.66 -15.04
N GLU A 648 -31.79 18.71 -14.55
CA GLU A 648 -31.33 18.70 -13.17
C GLU A 648 -30.17 19.70 -12.96
N VAL A 649 -30.18 20.37 -11.80
CA VAL A 649 -29.10 21.27 -11.37
C VAL A 649 -28.33 20.63 -10.23
N THR A 650 -27.02 20.46 -10.42
CA THR A 650 -26.08 20.03 -9.38
C THR A 650 -25.15 21.16 -8.97
N PRO A 651 -24.83 21.29 -7.67
CA PRO A 651 -23.63 22.01 -7.28
C PRO A 651 -22.38 21.24 -7.70
N PHE A 652 -21.26 21.95 -7.82
CA PHE A 652 -19.93 21.34 -7.94
C PHE A 652 -18.91 22.12 -7.10
N ARG A 653 -17.95 21.39 -6.52
CA ARG A 653 -16.71 21.95 -5.99
C ARG A 653 -15.52 21.19 -6.55
N VAL A 654 -14.60 21.92 -7.15
CA VAL A 654 -13.31 21.41 -7.61
C VAL A 654 -12.24 21.87 -6.64
N ASP A 655 -11.65 20.91 -5.95
CA ASP A 655 -10.62 21.19 -4.97
C ASP A 655 -9.21 21.02 -5.57
N PHE A 656 -8.33 22.02 -5.39
CA PHE A 656 -6.97 21.98 -5.91
C PHE A 656 -5.98 21.46 -4.87
N GLU A 657 -5.44 20.27 -5.10
CA GLU A 657 -4.45 19.65 -4.23
C GLU A 657 -3.06 19.56 -4.88
N GLY A 658 -2.04 19.73 -4.07
CA GLY A 658 -0.67 19.39 -4.43
C GLY A 658 -0.46 17.88 -4.45
N VAL A 659 0.64 17.47 -5.11
CA VAL A 659 1.07 16.07 -5.04
C VAL A 659 1.41 15.75 -3.59
N ALA A 660 0.69 14.80 -3.00
CA ALA A 660 0.92 14.35 -1.63
C ALA A 660 2.42 14.01 -1.43
N GLY A 661 3.05 14.56 -0.39
CA GLY A 661 4.48 14.35 -0.11
C GLY A 661 5.48 15.14 -0.99
N ALA A 662 5.04 15.94 -1.97
CA ALA A 662 5.94 16.78 -2.77
C ALA A 662 6.48 18.00 -2.03
N VAL A 663 5.78 18.46 -0.98
CA VAL A 663 6.26 19.55 -0.12
C VAL A 663 7.00 18.94 1.08
N LEU A 664 8.31 18.80 0.95
CA LEU A 664 9.26 18.49 2.03
C LEU A 664 9.48 19.70 2.96
N SER A 665 8.47 20.53 3.22
CA SER A 665 8.60 21.64 4.18
C SER A 665 8.36 21.13 5.61
N ASP A 666 9.18 21.62 6.55
CA ASP A 666 9.16 21.32 7.99
C ASP A 666 7.80 21.54 8.71
N THR A 667 6.77 21.98 8.00
CA THR A 667 5.44 22.33 8.52
C THR A 667 4.42 21.20 8.47
N LEU A 668 4.61 20.18 7.61
CA LEU A 668 3.78 18.98 7.61
C LEU A 668 4.44 17.93 8.50
N ASP A 669 3.88 17.74 9.70
CA ASP A 669 4.28 16.69 10.63
C ASP A 669 3.96 15.31 10.03
N LEU A 670 4.82 14.82 9.12
CA LEU A 670 4.72 13.51 8.44
C LEU A 670 4.68 12.33 9.41
N LYS A 671 4.90 12.57 10.71
CA LYS A 671 4.84 11.55 11.76
C LYS A 671 3.44 11.31 12.30
N ASN A 672 2.52 12.28 12.17
CA ASN A 672 1.18 12.20 12.73
C ASN A 672 0.14 12.34 11.61
N PHE A 673 -0.55 11.22 11.35
CA PHE A 673 -1.69 11.14 10.45
C PHE A 673 -2.78 12.15 10.87
N LYS A 674 -3.22 13.02 9.94
CA LYS A 674 -4.41 13.87 10.08
C LYS A 674 -5.43 13.50 9.00
N PRO A 675 -6.64 13.04 9.35
CA PRO A 675 -7.74 12.90 8.39
C PRO A 675 -7.99 14.23 7.66
N GLY A 676 -8.14 14.20 6.33
CA GLY A 676 -8.33 15.43 5.54
C GLY A 676 -7.06 16.29 5.37
N ALA A 677 -5.87 15.73 5.56
CA ALA A 677 -4.61 16.45 5.39
C ALA A 677 -4.45 17.01 3.97
N TYR A 678 -4.61 18.33 3.85
CA TYR A 678 -4.40 19.07 2.63
C TYR A 678 -2.92 19.26 2.33
N THR A 679 -2.48 18.86 1.14
CA THR A 679 -1.17 19.28 0.62
C THR A 679 -1.40 20.48 -0.30
N PRO A 680 -0.91 21.69 0.03
CA PRO A 680 -1.07 22.83 -0.85
C PRO A 680 -0.33 22.61 -2.17
N PRO A 681 -0.90 23.00 -3.32
CA PRO A 681 -0.22 22.90 -4.60
C PRO A 681 1.01 23.81 -4.62
N VAL A 682 2.13 23.29 -5.14
CA VAL A 682 3.34 24.09 -5.35
C VAL A 682 3.12 24.96 -6.59
N LEU A 683 2.64 26.18 -6.36
CA LEU A 683 2.44 27.17 -7.42
C LEU A 683 3.76 27.91 -7.67
N THR A 684 4.27 27.83 -8.89
CA THR A 684 5.50 28.53 -9.30
C THR A 684 5.28 30.03 -9.57
N ARG A 685 4.02 30.43 -9.74
CA ARG A 685 3.57 31.79 -10.08
C ARG A 685 2.23 32.06 -9.38
N PRO A 686 1.86 33.33 -9.11
CA PRO A 686 0.56 33.67 -8.54
C PRO A 686 -0.59 33.34 -9.50
N ILE A 687 -1.76 33.05 -8.94
CA ILE A 687 -3.00 32.82 -9.68
C ILE A 687 -3.51 34.17 -10.18
N ALA A 688 -3.77 34.27 -11.49
CA ALA A 688 -4.35 35.47 -12.10
C ALA A 688 -5.78 35.26 -12.60
N SER A 689 -6.13 34.05 -13.04
CA SER A 689 -7.49 33.72 -13.45
C SER A 689 -7.80 32.24 -13.22
N PHE A 690 -9.09 31.91 -13.26
CA PHE A 690 -9.59 30.54 -13.23
C PHE A 690 -10.59 30.32 -14.35
N ASP A 691 -10.65 29.09 -14.88
CA ASP A 691 -11.69 28.66 -15.81
C ASP A 691 -12.38 27.40 -15.27
N ALA A 692 -13.69 27.29 -15.46
CA ALA A 692 -14.43 26.06 -15.23
C ALA A 692 -15.01 25.56 -16.56
N TYR A 693 -14.76 24.30 -16.88
CA TYR A 693 -15.22 23.64 -18.10
C TYR A 693 -16.01 22.39 -17.74
N ALA A 694 -17.21 22.24 -18.31
CA ALA A 694 -18.03 21.05 -18.15
C ALA A 694 -18.11 20.28 -19.47
N LYS A 695 -17.88 18.97 -19.40
CA LYS A 695 -18.09 18.03 -20.51
C LYS A 695 -19.06 16.94 -20.07
N GLY A 696 -19.97 16.55 -20.94
CA GLY A 696 -20.91 15.46 -20.68
C GLY A 696 -20.94 14.43 -21.79
N VAL A 697 -21.39 13.22 -21.44
CA VAL A 697 -21.76 12.14 -22.37
C VAL A 697 -23.13 11.61 -21.96
N VAL A 698 -23.94 11.16 -22.92
CA VAL A 698 -25.25 10.57 -22.62
C VAL A 698 -25.06 9.28 -21.83
N THR A 699 -25.78 9.13 -20.72
CA THR A 699 -25.64 7.98 -19.82
C THR A 699 -26.98 7.36 -19.46
N GLN A 700 -26.95 6.07 -19.10
CA GLN A 700 -28.10 5.30 -18.61
C GLN A 700 -27.83 4.70 -17.23
N HIS A 701 -26.70 5.05 -16.60
CA HIS A 701 -26.20 4.42 -15.39
C HIS A 701 -26.40 5.32 -14.18
N ASP A 702 -26.80 4.71 -13.06
CA ASP A 702 -26.86 5.34 -11.72
C ASP A 702 -27.70 6.64 -11.69
N LEU A 703 -28.90 6.59 -12.28
CA LEU A 703 -29.83 7.72 -12.42
C LEU A 703 -30.90 7.79 -11.32
N ASP A 704 -30.76 6.95 -10.30
CA ASP A 704 -31.76 6.81 -9.23
C ASP A 704 -31.81 8.03 -8.30
N ARG A 705 -33.02 8.43 -7.91
CA ARG A 705 -33.32 9.52 -6.96
C ARG A 705 -34.31 9.03 -5.92
N ASN A 706 -33.78 8.23 -5.00
CA ASN A 706 -34.58 7.46 -4.05
C ASN A 706 -34.63 8.07 -2.65
N LEU A 707 -33.79 9.06 -2.36
CA LEU A 707 -33.80 9.77 -1.08
C LEU A 707 -34.60 11.06 -1.16
N SER A 708 -35.34 11.34 -0.09
CA SER A 708 -36.07 12.58 0.12
C SER A 708 -35.75 13.16 1.50
N LEU A 709 -35.71 14.49 1.59
CA LEU A 709 -35.49 15.21 2.85
C LEU A 709 -36.83 15.56 3.48
N GLN A 710 -36.94 15.35 4.80
CA GLN A 710 -38.13 15.70 5.58
C GLN A 710 -37.75 16.44 6.86
N ASN A 711 -38.66 17.28 7.34
CA ASN A 711 -38.58 17.97 8.63
C ASN A 711 -37.26 18.73 8.87
N MET A 712 -36.72 19.37 7.82
CA MET A 712 -35.47 20.12 7.90
C MET A 712 -35.62 21.37 8.79
N GLN A 713 -34.78 21.48 9.81
CA GLN A 713 -34.76 22.61 10.75
C GLN A 713 -33.32 22.99 11.08
N ILE A 714 -33.08 24.29 11.27
CA ILE A 714 -31.77 24.81 11.67
C ILE A 714 -31.84 25.17 13.16
N THR A 715 -31.09 24.45 13.99
CA THR A 715 -30.97 24.67 15.43
C THR A 715 -29.64 25.33 15.75
N ARG A 716 -29.62 26.29 16.68
CA ARG A 716 -28.37 26.86 17.21
C ARG A 716 -28.07 26.26 18.57
N ASN A 717 -26.85 25.74 18.73
CA ASN A 717 -26.37 25.28 20.02
C ASN A 717 -25.88 26.46 20.87
N ALA A 718 -25.77 26.23 22.19
CA ALA A 718 -25.32 27.25 23.15
C ALA A 718 -23.92 27.80 22.83
N ASP A 719 -23.10 27.03 22.11
CA ASP A 719 -21.74 27.38 21.68
C ASP A 719 -21.71 28.29 20.44
N GLY A 720 -22.87 28.65 19.88
CA GLY A 720 -22.99 29.51 18.69
C GLY A 720 -22.91 28.78 17.35
N SER A 721 -22.62 27.48 17.34
CA SER A 721 -22.66 26.66 16.12
C SER A 721 -24.11 26.40 15.68
N ALA A 722 -24.32 26.42 14.36
CA ALA A 722 -25.61 26.09 13.77
C ALA A 722 -25.59 24.68 13.21
N HIS A 723 -26.61 23.90 13.56
CA HIS A 723 -26.80 22.53 13.13
C HIS A 723 -28.05 22.44 12.27
N LEU A 724 -27.95 21.73 11.15
CA LEU A 724 -29.05 21.35 10.30
C LEU A 724 -29.52 19.96 10.75
N THR A 725 -30.71 19.91 11.32
CA THR A 725 -31.38 18.69 11.76
C THR A 725 -32.50 18.33 10.79
N GLY A 726 -32.73 17.05 10.56
CA GLY A 726 -33.78 16.58 9.65
C GLY A 726 -33.81 15.07 9.55
N GLN A 727 -34.57 14.56 8.58
CA GLN A 727 -34.70 13.12 8.33
C GLN A 727 -34.54 12.82 6.85
N LEU A 728 -33.77 11.79 6.53
CA LEU A 728 -33.68 11.18 5.20
C LEU A 728 -34.69 10.04 5.11
N LEU A 729 -35.66 10.16 4.21
CA LEU A 729 -36.61 9.10 3.91
C LEU A 729 -36.22 8.44 2.58
N ASN A 730 -36.04 7.12 2.59
CA ASN A 730 -35.88 6.34 1.36
C ASN A 730 -37.26 5.95 0.80
N THR A 731 -37.57 6.51 -0.37
CA THR A 731 -38.78 6.25 -1.17
C THR A 731 -38.52 5.28 -2.33
N GLY A 732 -37.29 4.78 -2.46
CA GLY A 732 -36.88 3.81 -3.48
C GLY A 732 -37.21 2.37 -3.12
N THR A 733 -36.94 1.50 -4.08
CA THR A 733 -37.06 0.04 -3.94
C THR A 733 -35.75 -0.61 -3.47
N ALA A 734 -34.63 0.09 -3.60
CA ALA A 734 -33.30 -0.33 -3.19
C ALA A 734 -32.83 0.40 -1.91
N GLU A 735 -31.89 -0.21 -1.20
CA GLU A 735 -31.24 0.39 -0.03
C GLU A 735 -30.23 1.46 -0.45
N ALA A 736 -30.37 2.66 0.11
CA ALA A 736 -29.39 3.72 -0.03
C ALA A 736 -28.21 3.43 0.91
N THR A 737 -27.24 2.66 0.44
CA THR A 737 -26.13 2.15 1.26
C THR A 737 -25.22 3.24 1.79
N ILE A 738 -24.93 4.24 0.96
CA ILE A 738 -24.17 5.43 1.39
C ILE A 738 -24.94 6.68 0.93
N PRO A 739 -25.76 7.27 1.82
CA PRO A 739 -26.38 8.57 1.56
C PRO A 739 -25.32 9.67 1.55
N HIS A 740 -25.48 10.61 0.63
CA HIS A 740 -24.58 11.71 0.37
C HIS A 740 -25.38 13.01 0.27
N VAL A 741 -25.15 13.90 1.21
CA VAL A 741 -25.88 15.16 1.34
C VAL A 741 -24.97 16.29 0.91
N PHE A 742 -25.47 17.18 0.04
CA PHE A 742 -24.80 18.40 -0.37
C PHE A 742 -25.48 19.61 0.25
N LEU A 743 -24.66 20.58 0.67
CA LEU A 743 -25.08 21.86 1.21
C LEU A 743 -24.56 22.97 0.30
N THR A 744 -25.46 23.63 -0.41
CA THR A 744 -25.10 24.75 -1.29
C THR A 744 -25.51 26.07 -0.63
N TYR A 745 -24.52 26.92 -0.36
CA TYR A 745 -24.72 28.22 0.27
C TYR A 745 -24.75 29.32 -0.79
N TYR A 746 -25.73 30.22 -0.69
CA TYR A 746 -25.91 31.33 -1.64
C TYR A 746 -25.78 32.70 -0.98
N ASP A 747 -25.38 33.68 -1.79
CA ASP A 747 -25.43 35.11 -1.47
C ASP A 747 -26.81 35.73 -1.75
N ALA A 748 -26.91 37.05 -1.58
CA ALA A 748 -28.15 37.81 -1.81
C ALA A 748 -28.48 37.93 -3.31
N GLU A 749 -27.47 37.81 -4.18
CA GLU A 749 -27.55 37.85 -5.63
C GLU A 749 -27.85 36.48 -6.26
N ASN A 750 -28.15 35.46 -5.45
CA ASN A 750 -28.44 34.08 -5.84
C ASN A 750 -27.26 33.30 -6.43
N GLN A 751 -26.02 33.73 -6.21
CA GLN A 751 -24.80 33.04 -6.65
C GLN A 751 -24.28 32.09 -5.57
N VAL A 752 -23.61 31.02 -6.00
CA VAL A 752 -23.06 30.00 -5.09
C VAL A 752 -21.77 30.52 -4.46
N VAL A 753 -21.75 30.59 -3.13
CA VAL A 753 -20.57 31.00 -2.37
C VAL A 753 -19.74 29.82 -1.90
N TRP A 754 -20.40 28.74 -1.46
CA TRP A 754 -19.73 27.56 -0.95
C TRP A 754 -20.58 26.32 -1.19
N VAL A 755 -19.92 25.19 -1.42
CA VAL A 755 -20.54 23.88 -1.51
C VAL A 755 -19.85 22.98 -0.51
N ASP A 756 -20.64 22.45 0.42
CA ASP A 756 -20.21 21.41 1.34
C ASP A 756 -20.87 20.08 1.00
N HIS A 757 -20.26 18.99 1.44
CA HIS A 757 -20.83 17.67 1.26
C HIS A 757 -20.47 16.76 2.42
N ILE A 758 -21.41 15.89 2.79
CA ILE A 758 -21.27 14.99 3.93
C ILE A 758 -21.86 13.64 3.57
N TYR A 759 -21.15 12.58 3.96
CA TYR A 759 -21.66 11.23 3.89
C TYR A 759 -22.34 10.85 5.20
N ILE A 760 -23.52 10.25 5.09
CA ILE A 760 -24.20 9.66 6.24
C ILE A 760 -23.66 8.25 6.45
N ARG A 761 -23.27 7.96 7.69
CA ARG A 761 -22.62 6.69 8.06
C ARG A 761 -23.55 5.49 7.81
N ASP A 762 -24.79 5.62 8.24
CA ASP A 762 -25.76 4.53 8.28
C ASP A 762 -26.58 4.51 6.98
N ALA A 763 -26.85 3.32 6.48
CA ALA A 763 -27.68 3.15 5.28
C ALA A 763 -29.15 3.46 5.57
N VAL A 764 -29.88 3.92 4.54
CA VAL A 764 -31.33 4.13 4.63
C VAL A 764 -32.04 3.05 3.83
N ARG A 765 -32.65 2.09 4.53
CA ARG A 765 -33.44 1.02 3.92
C ARG A 765 -34.76 1.55 3.33
N PRO A 766 -35.37 0.86 2.35
CA PRO A 766 -36.67 1.27 1.79
C PRO A 766 -37.73 1.51 2.87
N GLN A 767 -38.52 2.58 2.72
CA GLN A 767 -39.55 3.01 3.68
C GLN A 767 -39.03 3.28 5.12
N ARG A 768 -37.73 3.48 5.29
CA ARG A 768 -37.13 3.88 6.57
C ARG A 768 -36.68 5.32 6.53
N MET A 769 -36.62 5.90 7.72
CA MET A 769 -36.12 7.23 7.96
C MET A 769 -34.84 7.14 8.78
N GLN A 770 -33.83 7.92 8.41
CA GLN A 770 -32.62 8.09 9.20
C GLN A 770 -32.51 9.57 9.60
N PRO A 771 -32.35 9.89 10.90
CA PRO A 771 -32.10 11.25 11.32
C PRO A 771 -30.73 11.72 10.82
N ILE A 772 -30.66 12.99 10.46
CA ILE A 772 -29.41 13.68 10.12
C ILE A 772 -29.22 14.87 11.05
N ASP A 773 -27.98 15.04 11.49
CA ASP A 773 -27.50 16.20 12.24
C ASP A 773 -26.17 16.62 11.63
N ILE A 774 -26.18 17.80 11.02
CA ILE A 774 -25.06 18.30 10.21
C ILE A 774 -24.66 19.68 10.73
N LEU A 775 -23.38 19.83 11.08
CA LEU A 775 -22.80 21.13 11.40
C LEU A 775 -22.75 22.01 10.13
N LEU A 776 -23.31 23.22 10.20
CA LEU A 776 -23.24 24.21 9.14
C LEU A 776 -21.94 25.01 9.21
N THR A 777 -21.34 25.24 8.06
CA THR A 777 -20.08 25.98 7.90
C THR A 777 -20.37 27.48 7.99
N PRO A 778 -19.67 28.24 8.86
CA PRO A 778 -19.88 29.68 8.97
C PRO A 778 -19.21 30.43 7.81
N ALA A 779 -19.79 31.55 7.36
CA ALA A 779 -19.23 32.31 6.23
C ALA A 779 -17.87 32.94 6.53
N SER A 780 -17.49 33.11 7.81
CA SER A 780 -16.18 33.61 8.22
C SER A 780 -15.01 32.77 7.70
N ASP A 781 -15.25 31.49 7.44
CA ASP A 781 -14.21 30.52 7.12
C ASP A 781 -13.94 30.47 5.60
N VAL A 782 -14.83 31.07 4.80
CA VAL A 782 -14.77 31.10 3.33
C VAL A 782 -14.34 32.47 2.85
N GLU A 783 -13.11 32.58 2.36
CA GLU A 783 -12.57 33.78 1.71
C GLU A 783 -12.82 33.70 0.20
N GLN A 784 -13.67 34.57 -0.34
CA GLN A 784 -13.82 34.69 -1.79
C GLN A 784 -12.61 35.45 -2.38
N ILE A 785 -11.97 34.86 -3.39
CA ILE A 785 -10.86 35.51 -4.09
C ILE A 785 -11.43 36.24 -5.30
N GLY A 786 -11.63 37.55 -5.15
CA GLY A 786 -12.23 38.39 -6.17
C GLY A 786 -11.35 38.50 -7.43
N HIS A 787 -11.66 37.72 -8.46
CA HIS A 787 -11.27 38.00 -9.84
C HIS A 787 -12.50 37.83 -10.73
N PRO A 788 -13.11 38.93 -11.20
CA PRO A 788 -14.20 38.87 -12.17
C PRO A 788 -13.60 38.58 -13.56
N GLY A 789 -13.87 37.40 -14.12
CA GLY A 789 -13.57 37.14 -15.52
C GLY A 789 -13.14 35.73 -15.83
N ALA A 790 -14.13 34.85 -16.04
CA ALA A 790 -14.18 33.91 -17.16
C ALA A 790 -15.50 33.12 -17.09
N LEU A 791 -16.62 33.82 -17.34
CA LEU A 791 -17.79 33.17 -17.91
C LEU A 791 -17.34 32.61 -19.27
N PHE A 792 -16.92 31.34 -19.31
CA PHE A 792 -16.56 30.70 -20.56
C PHE A 792 -17.81 30.41 -21.39
N ALA A 793 -17.66 30.66 -22.69
CA ALA A 793 -18.69 30.57 -23.70
C ALA A 793 -19.13 29.12 -23.93
N ASN A 794 -20.39 28.82 -23.59
CA ASN A 794 -21.21 28.05 -24.51
C ASN A 794 -22.20 29.02 -25.15
N LYS A 795 -22.05 29.20 -26.46
CA LYS A 795 -22.82 30.13 -27.31
C LYS A 795 -24.21 29.55 -27.62
N ILE A 796 -24.98 29.23 -26.58
CA ILE A 796 -26.41 28.95 -26.70
C ILE A 796 -27.09 29.86 -25.67
N GLN A 797 -28.20 30.51 -26.07
CA GLN A 797 -28.97 31.34 -25.15
C GLN A 797 -29.14 30.60 -23.82
N PRO A 798 -28.86 31.23 -22.66
CA PRO A 798 -29.10 30.59 -21.39
C PRO A 798 -30.58 30.20 -21.31
N ASP A 799 -30.84 28.91 -21.11
CA ASP A 799 -32.21 28.37 -21.05
C ASP A 799 -32.90 28.86 -19.77
N VAL A 800 -32.10 29.16 -18.74
CA VAL A 800 -32.53 29.72 -17.45
C VAL A 800 -31.56 30.83 -17.01
N ASP A 801 -32.10 31.94 -16.51
CA ASP A 801 -31.33 33.02 -15.88
C ASP A 801 -30.85 32.57 -14.48
N ALA A 802 -29.58 32.85 -14.16
CA ALA A 802 -28.99 32.57 -12.85
C ALA A 802 -29.76 33.23 -11.69
N GLN A 803 -30.50 34.32 -11.97
CA GLN A 803 -31.32 35.01 -10.96
C GLN A 803 -32.70 34.38 -10.70
N THR A 804 -33.07 33.31 -11.39
CA THR A 804 -34.37 32.65 -11.21
C THR A 804 -34.55 32.18 -9.76
N ALA A 805 -35.67 32.53 -9.12
CA ALA A 805 -35.94 32.17 -7.74
C ALA A 805 -36.28 30.67 -7.62
N TRP A 806 -35.35 29.88 -7.10
CA TRP A 806 -35.55 28.46 -6.81
C TRP A 806 -36.35 28.28 -5.52
N ARG A 807 -37.50 27.59 -5.58
CA ARG A 807 -38.40 27.34 -4.44
C ARG A 807 -37.83 26.40 -3.37
N GLU A 808 -36.69 25.76 -3.63
CA GLU A 808 -36.07 24.71 -2.78
C GLU A 808 -35.09 25.25 -1.73
N ARG A 809 -35.06 26.58 -1.51
CA ARG A 809 -34.05 27.23 -0.64
C ARG A 809 -34.59 27.51 0.76
N LEU A 810 -33.83 27.11 1.77
CA LEU A 810 -34.08 27.40 3.18
C LEU A 810 -33.43 28.74 3.55
N PRO A 811 -34.16 29.68 4.19
CA PRO A 811 -33.57 30.91 4.69
C PRO A 811 -32.63 30.60 5.85
N LEU A 812 -31.43 31.19 5.86
CA LEU A 812 -30.48 31.01 6.94
C LEU A 812 -30.71 32.05 8.07
N PRO A 813 -30.51 31.68 9.35
CA PRO A 813 -30.64 32.63 10.46
C PRO A 813 -29.65 33.81 10.35
N PRO A 814 -30.07 35.05 10.70
CA PRO A 814 -29.22 36.24 10.62
C PRO A 814 -27.94 36.08 11.47
N GLY A 815 -26.80 36.44 10.89
CA GLY A 815 -25.46 36.35 11.53
C GLY A 815 -24.56 35.23 11.01
N MET A 816 -25.03 34.35 10.12
CA MET A 816 -24.21 33.28 9.51
C MET A 816 -23.42 33.75 8.27
N GLY A 817 -23.79 34.91 7.70
CA GLY A 817 -23.14 35.54 6.55
C GLY A 817 -23.63 35.09 5.16
N PHE A 818 -24.42 34.01 5.09
CA PHE A 818 -25.08 33.53 3.86
C PHE A 818 -26.57 33.89 3.85
N ALA A 819 -27.16 34.06 2.66
CA ALA A 819 -28.56 34.43 2.50
C ALA A 819 -29.51 33.22 2.53
N SER A 820 -29.14 32.14 1.84
CA SER A 820 -29.96 30.93 1.78
C SER A 820 -29.13 29.66 1.60
N LEU A 821 -29.76 28.51 1.88
CA LEU A 821 -29.17 27.18 1.79
C LEU A 821 -30.06 26.27 0.92
N ARG A 822 -29.47 25.55 -0.03
CA ARG A 822 -30.12 24.42 -0.71
C ARG A 822 -29.48 23.13 -0.23
N VAL A 823 -30.31 22.14 0.05
CA VAL A 823 -29.87 20.80 0.46
C VAL A 823 -30.28 19.85 -0.64
N SER A 824 -29.31 19.19 -1.27
CA SER A 824 -29.57 18.12 -2.23
C SER A 824 -29.00 16.80 -1.73
N VAL A 825 -29.57 15.70 -2.21
CA VAL A 825 -29.21 14.36 -1.76
C VAL A 825 -28.95 13.46 -2.96
N ASN A 826 -27.93 12.63 -2.80
CA ASN A 826 -27.61 11.52 -3.68
C ASN A 826 -27.34 10.28 -2.82
N SER A 827 -27.32 9.11 -3.42
CA SER A 827 -26.93 7.90 -2.72
C SER A 827 -26.18 6.94 -3.63
N PHE A 828 -25.18 6.30 -3.06
CA PHE A 828 -24.64 5.09 -3.65
C PHE A 828 -25.50 3.90 -3.23
N GLU A 829 -26.03 3.21 -4.23
CA GLU A 829 -26.76 1.96 -4.07
C GLU A 829 -25.78 0.81 -4.35
N GLY A 830 -25.32 0.19 -3.26
CA GLY A 830 -24.51 -1.02 -3.33
C GLY A 830 -25.33 -2.13 -3.98
N THR A 831 -24.69 -2.93 -4.83
CA THR A 831 -25.30 -4.20 -5.22
C THR A 831 -25.36 -5.07 -3.98
N SER A 832 -26.56 -5.35 -3.49
CA SER A 832 -26.78 -6.36 -2.45
C SER A 832 -26.10 -7.65 -2.89
N LEU A 833 -25.24 -8.19 -2.01
CA LEU A 833 -24.54 -9.46 -2.18
C LEU A 833 -25.50 -10.60 -2.53
#